data_AF-A0A142YGB1-F1
#
_entry.id   AF-A0A142YGB1-F1
#
_cell.length_a   1.000
_cell.length_b   1.000
_cell.length_c   1.000
_cell.angle_alpha   90.00
_cell.angle_beta   90.00
_cell.angle_gamma   90.00
#
_symmetry.space_group_name_H-M   'P 1'
#
loop_
_entity.id
_entity.type
_entity.pdbx_description
1 polymer ?
#
loop_
_entity_poly.entity_id
_entity_poly.type
_entity_poly.pdbx_seq_one_letter_code
_entity_poly.pdbx_strand_id
1 'polypeptide(L)'
;MIAAWLLGGALCLASGVDEGAEPGGPDRAAYEAAKAAAGRDADAHVRLALWCEAHGMAAEKSTHLNRAVLLAPDHARARGLLGYVQRDGKWMRPAEAARAVEESPEQQALMREYLERRAKARDGADDQYKLALWCEENGLTLAMTAHLHRTLQLDPGREGAWRRLGFKKVGSRWVNPDVEAAMKAEREAQAKADRAWRPKLEKLRDALSNKSRDKRAEAQAALAAIEDPRAVPSIWQVFARGGDENRQRIAVDVLGRVEGSGASTALATLALFSPHPAVRSDASALLIRRDPREFAGLLAASIRDEVKYKVKPVDGPGSQGELLVEGEDARVRRFYRPLQNPTLLPGDQVGTDANGNLVANRPLGSYVGPIVSRDDAASFALGLPTAGVFSPLGGMGYDPITGLPMVSGVGAFQTSQQRPDVAAATLERAGVPSGLSQTVVGRIADSQASVRNAFGAMQLYGNTLRPIYQESLQIPLQQMMAEAQTSALVAREQLARDVADIEAHNAPIRDVNERATTILKTVSGEDRGDDRQKWMNWVLDLQGYGQPFRAQSQPPAEVVEQVPIAFQPQSVALPTTSVVGYRIGPSCFAGGTLVRTLRGDRPIEQIEPGDLVLGQDTTTGELHYKPVVEVLHNPPNWTYAIDLGRETVHPTGIHRFWKAGHGWVMARDLKPGDRLRTVGGTVEVVSAEKEKVQPVFNLLLSGGDNYCVGSLGLIAHDNGFVEPVAAPFDGVPATAELVAAKKP
;
A
#
# COMPACT_ATOMS: atom_id res chain seq x y z
N MET A 1 -22.20 -67.68 3.76
CA MET A 1 -20.95 -67.31 3.07
C MET A 1 -20.79 -65.81 3.17
N ILE A 2 -19.87 -65.32 4.02
CA ILE A 2 -19.48 -63.90 4.16
C ILE A 2 -17.98 -63.89 4.52
N ALA A 3 -17.26 -62.86 4.04
CA ALA A 3 -15.88 -62.46 4.36
C ALA A 3 -14.71 -63.35 3.89
N ALA A 4 -13.91 -62.81 2.96
CA ALA A 4 -12.45 -63.05 2.84
C ALA A 4 -11.84 -62.14 1.75
N TRP A 5 -11.27 -60.98 2.09
CA TRP A 5 -10.29 -60.23 1.27
C TRP A 5 -9.50 -59.26 2.18
N LEU A 6 -8.29 -59.65 2.61
CA LEU A 6 -7.17 -58.79 3.08
C LEU A 6 -5.95 -59.69 3.36
N LEU A 7 -4.74 -59.09 3.30
CA LEU A 7 -3.40 -59.72 3.41
C LEU A 7 -2.95 -60.55 2.17
N GLY A 8 -1.71 -60.43 1.69
CA GLY A 8 -0.65 -59.50 2.08
C GLY A 8 0.65 -59.78 1.31
N GLY A 9 1.10 -58.82 0.50
CA GLY A 9 2.31 -58.97 -0.32
C GLY A 9 3.56 -58.47 0.41
N ALA A 10 4.49 -59.37 0.72
CA ALA A 10 5.82 -59.05 1.23
C ALA A 10 6.85 -60.05 0.71
N LEU A 11 7.46 -59.77 -0.44
CA LEU A 11 8.69 -60.42 -0.88
C LEU A 11 9.41 -59.57 -1.92
N CYS A 12 10.54 -58.96 -1.56
CA CYS A 12 11.48 -58.36 -2.51
C CYS A 12 12.82 -58.03 -1.82
N LEU A 13 13.89 -57.96 -2.63
CA LEU A 13 15.25 -57.49 -2.34
C LEU A 13 16.24 -58.47 -1.68
N ALA A 14 17.18 -58.96 -2.50
CA ALA A 14 18.53 -59.32 -2.07
C ALA A 14 19.51 -59.28 -3.26
N SER A 15 20.24 -58.16 -3.43
CA SER A 15 21.56 -58.13 -4.11
C SER A 15 22.20 -56.74 -3.95
N GLY A 16 23.41 -56.69 -3.37
CA GLY A 16 24.28 -55.50 -3.41
C GLY A 16 24.22 -54.56 -2.21
N VAL A 17 24.75 -55.02 -1.05
CA VAL A 17 25.31 -54.12 -0.03
C VAL A 17 26.71 -54.63 0.30
N ASP A 18 27.66 -53.71 0.33
CA ASP A 18 29.10 -53.96 0.49
C ASP A 18 29.46 -54.48 1.89
N GLU A 19 30.45 -55.35 2.02
CA GLU A 19 30.85 -55.96 3.29
C GLU A 19 31.66 -54.98 4.17
N GLY A 20 30.97 -54.11 4.89
CA GLY A 20 31.56 -53.29 5.95
C GLY A 20 31.90 -54.13 7.19
N ALA A 21 33.14 -54.02 7.67
CA ALA A 21 33.69 -54.82 8.78
C ALA A 21 32.81 -54.80 10.06
N GLU A 22 32.72 -55.94 10.74
CA GLU A 22 32.01 -56.01 12.02
C GLU A 22 32.61 -55.02 13.05
N PRO A 23 31.76 -54.26 13.77
CA PRO A 23 32.23 -53.38 14.84
C PRO A 23 32.92 -54.21 15.91
N GLY A 24 34.10 -53.76 16.36
CA GLY A 24 34.94 -54.52 17.28
C GLY A 24 34.21 -54.93 18.56
N GLY A 25 34.60 -56.08 19.13
CA GLY A 25 33.99 -56.66 20.33
C GLY A 25 33.52 -55.69 21.44
N PRO A 26 34.29 -54.65 21.84
CA PRO A 26 33.82 -53.67 22.83
C PRO A 26 32.62 -52.84 22.37
N ASP A 27 32.55 -52.41 21.11
CA ASP A 27 31.44 -51.59 20.60
C ASP A 27 30.14 -52.39 20.49
N ARG A 28 30.24 -53.68 20.12
CA ARG A 28 29.08 -54.57 20.10
C ARG A 28 28.51 -54.81 21.51
N ALA A 29 29.38 -54.96 22.52
CA ALA A 29 28.97 -55.10 23.91
C ALA A 29 28.35 -53.80 24.46
N ALA A 30 28.94 -52.64 24.14
CA ALA A 30 28.41 -51.33 24.50
C ALA A 30 27.04 -51.07 23.85
N TYR A 31 26.87 -51.43 22.57
CA TYR A 31 25.61 -51.35 21.84
C TYR A 31 24.50 -52.19 22.50
N GLU A 32 24.74 -53.48 22.77
CA GLU A 32 23.70 -54.33 23.38
C GLU A 32 23.36 -53.88 24.82
N ALA A 33 24.33 -53.37 25.58
CA ALA A 33 24.09 -52.76 26.89
C ALA A 33 23.24 -51.47 26.80
N ALA A 34 23.58 -50.56 25.88
CA ALA A 34 22.82 -49.34 25.61
C ALA A 34 21.40 -49.64 25.14
N LYS A 35 21.24 -50.58 24.20
CA LYS A 35 19.95 -51.05 23.67
C LYS A 35 19.08 -51.74 24.72
N ALA A 36 19.66 -52.45 25.68
CA ALA A 36 18.94 -53.07 26.79
C ALA A 36 18.50 -52.04 27.87
N ALA A 37 19.21 -50.92 27.98
CA ALA A 37 18.96 -49.87 28.97
C ALA A 37 18.11 -48.70 28.44
N ALA A 38 18.11 -48.46 27.13
CA ALA A 38 17.41 -47.35 26.50
C ALA A 38 15.88 -47.40 26.67
N GLY A 39 15.26 -46.22 26.64
CA GLY A 39 13.81 -46.05 26.55
C GLY A 39 13.22 -46.72 25.30
N ARG A 40 11.92 -47.01 25.36
CA ARG A 40 11.16 -47.63 24.25
C ARG A 40 10.37 -46.62 23.40
N ASP A 41 10.64 -45.34 23.61
CA ASP A 41 10.10 -44.20 22.86
C ASP A 41 10.92 -43.91 21.58
N ALA A 42 10.39 -43.01 20.75
CA ALA A 42 11.01 -42.66 19.48
C ALA A 42 12.35 -41.91 19.63
N ASP A 43 12.48 -41.00 20.60
CA ASP A 43 13.71 -40.23 20.83
C ASP A 43 14.85 -41.11 21.34
N ALA A 44 14.56 -42.10 22.20
CA ALA A 44 15.52 -43.10 22.63
C ALA A 44 16.06 -43.92 21.46
N HIS A 45 15.20 -44.29 20.50
CA HIS A 45 15.64 -44.94 19.28
C HIS A 45 16.42 -44.02 18.33
N VAL A 46 16.10 -42.72 18.24
CA VAL A 46 16.92 -41.75 17.48
C VAL A 46 18.31 -41.57 18.13
N ARG A 47 18.40 -41.49 19.47
CA ARG A 47 19.68 -41.43 20.20
C ARG A 47 20.54 -42.68 19.94
N LEU A 48 19.96 -43.88 19.99
CA LEU A 48 20.66 -45.11 19.63
C LEU A 48 21.12 -45.09 18.16
N ALA A 49 20.30 -44.60 17.23
CA ALA A 49 20.67 -44.54 15.82
C ALA A 49 21.86 -43.60 15.55
N LEU A 50 21.92 -42.44 16.19
CA LEU A 50 23.03 -41.49 16.10
C LEU A 50 24.32 -42.07 16.71
N TRP A 51 24.23 -42.76 17.85
CA TRP A 51 25.36 -43.47 18.43
C TRP A 51 25.87 -44.59 17.50
N CYS A 52 24.96 -45.36 16.90
CA CYS A 52 25.30 -46.39 15.92
C CYS A 52 26.00 -45.79 14.69
N GLU A 53 25.54 -44.64 14.19
CA GLU A 53 26.18 -43.94 13.07
C GLU A 53 27.62 -43.50 13.38
N ALA A 54 27.86 -42.98 14.59
CA ALA A 54 29.18 -42.59 15.05
C ALA A 54 30.17 -43.78 15.12
N HIS A 55 29.69 -44.97 15.46
CA HIS A 55 30.49 -46.21 15.57
C HIS A 55 30.42 -47.09 14.30
N GLY A 56 29.92 -46.57 13.17
CA GLY A 56 29.89 -47.28 11.88
C GLY A 56 28.80 -48.35 11.72
N MET A 57 27.89 -48.50 12.67
CA MET A 57 26.86 -49.54 12.73
C MET A 57 25.61 -49.17 11.90
N ALA A 58 25.76 -49.19 10.56
CA ALA A 58 24.74 -48.68 9.63
C ALA A 58 23.41 -49.48 9.62
N ALA A 59 23.46 -50.80 9.87
CA ALA A 59 22.27 -51.65 9.91
C ALA A 59 21.44 -51.40 11.18
N GLU A 60 22.12 -51.22 12.31
CA GLU A 60 21.55 -50.89 13.61
C GLU A 60 20.93 -49.48 13.59
N LYS A 61 21.63 -48.49 13.03
CA LYS A 61 21.07 -47.14 12.75
C LYS A 61 19.73 -47.25 12.01
N SER A 62 19.73 -47.95 10.88
CA SER A 62 18.55 -48.09 10.02
C SER A 62 17.39 -48.79 10.75
N THR A 63 17.69 -49.81 11.55
CA THR A 63 16.71 -50.53 12.37
C THR A 63 16.05 -49.59 13.40
N HIS A 64 16.86 -48.79 14.10
CA HIS A 64 16.37 -47.88 15.13
C HIS A 64 15.59 -46.68 14.57
N LEU A 65 16.00 -46.09 13.43
CA LEU A 65 15.23 -45.00 12.81
C LEU A 65 13.86 -45.48 12.31
N ASN A 66 13.78 -46.65 11.68
CA ASN A 66 12.49 -47.23 11.29
C ASN A 66 11.62 -47.53 12.52
N ARG A 67 12.21 -47.96 13.63
CA ARG A 67 11.48 -48.17 14.89
C ARG A 67 10.96 -46.86 15.49
N ALA A 68 11.73 -45.77 15.42
CA ALA A 68 11.29 -44.44 15.86
C ALA A 68 10.07 -43.96 15.05
N VAL A 69 10.08 -44.12 13.71
CA VAL A 69 8.94 -43.77 12.85
C VAL A 69 7.71 -44.64 13.12
N LEU A 70 7.87 -45.93 13.46
CA LEU A 70 6.74 -46.79 13.85
C LEU A 70 6.09 -46.38 15.19
N LEU A 71 6.84 -45.72 16.08
CA LEU A 71 6.35 -45.25 17.38
C LEU A 71 5.78 -43.82 17.31
N ALA A 72 6.37 -42.98 16.47
CA ALA A 72 5.94 -41.61 16.21
C ALA A 72 5.98 -41.35 14.68
N PRO A 73 4.87 -41.57 13.96
CA PRO A 73 4.82 -41.46 12.49
C PRO A 73 5.27 -40.11 11.93
N ASP A 74 5.09 -39.03 12.69
CA ASP A 74 5.44 -37.65 12.31
C ASP A 74 6.76 -37.15 12.92
N HIS A 75 7.62 -38.04 13.43
CA HIS A 75 8.90 -37.66 14.05
C HIS A 75 9.87 -37.07 13.03
N ALA A 76 9.89 -35.74 12.91
CA ALA A 76 10.64 -35.00 11.90
C ALA A 76 12.12 -35.38 11.84
N ARG A 77 12.80 -35.49 13.00
CA ARG A 77 14.22 -35.87 13.06
C ARG A 77 14.46 -37.29 12.53
N ALA A 78 13.60 -38.26 12.89
CA ALA A 78 13.72 -39.62 12.37
C ALA A 78 13.40 -39.71 10.86
N ARG A 79 12.38 -38.96 10.39
CA ARG A 79 12.00 -38.86 8.98
C ARG A 79 13.10 -38.20 8.13
N GLY A 80 13.72 -37.13 8.62
CA GLY A 80 14.83 -36.42 7.98
C GLY A 80 16.11 -37.27 7.91
N LEU A 81 16.47 -37.95 9.01
CA LEU A 81 17.57 -38.93 9.03
C LEU A 81 17.32 -40.16 8.11
N LEU A 82 16.07 -40.38 7.67
CA LEU A 82 15.67 -41.39 6.68
C LEU A 82 15.42 -40.83 5.26
N GLY A 83 15.54 -39.52 5.04
CA GLY A 83 15.36 -38.89 3.71
C GLY A 83 13.92 -38.61 3.27
N TYR A 84 12.94 -38.50 4.18
CA TYR A 84 11.55 -38.15 3.86
C TYR A 84 11.26 -36.66 4.06
N VAL A 85 10.33 -36.11 3.26
CA VAL A 85 9.80 -34.74 3.38
C VAL A 85 8.29 -34.78 3.62
N GLN A 86 7.74 -33.76 4.27
CA GLN A 86 6.30 -33.59 4.45
C GLN A 86 5.73 -32.63 3.41
N ARG A 87 4.61 -32.98 2.79
CA ARG A 87 3.85 -32.07 1.90
C ARG A 87 2.37 -32.42 1.91
N ASP A 88 1.51 -31.40 1.94
CA ASP A 88 0.04 -31.54 1.95
C ASP A 88 -0.46 -32.54 3.03
N GLY A 89 0.15 -32.48 4.22
CA GLY A 89 -0.14 -33.35 5.37
C GLY A 89 0.36 -34.79 5.24
N LYS A 90 1.12 -35.13 4.19
CA LYS A 90 1.61 -36.48 3.93
C LYS A 90 3.14 -36.52 3.98
N TRP A 91 3.67 -37.47 4.74
CA TRP A 91 5.07 -37.87 4.60
C TRP A 91 5.22 -38.70 3.34
N MET A 92 6.09 -38.24 2.46
CA MET A 92 6.30 -38.87 1.17
C MET A 92 7.73 -38.71 0.72
N ARG A 93 8.09 -39.51 -0.27
CA ARG A 93 9.21 -39.12 -1.12
C ARG A 93 8.76 -37.88 -1.90
N PRO A 94 9.61 -36.86 -2.11
CA PRO A 94 9.20 -35.57 -2.67
C PRO A 94 8.34 -35.59 -3.96
N ALA A 95 8.34 -36.72 -4.69
CA ALA A 95 7.63 -36.93 -5.95
C ALA A 95 6.09 -37.11 -5.88
N GLU A 96 5.48 -37.40 -4.72
CA GLU A 96 4.11 -37.98 -4.68
C GLU A 96 2.93 -37.00 -4.43
N ALA A 97 3.18 -35.71 -4.15
CA ALA A 97 2.19 -34.80 -3.54
C ALA A 97 0.95 -34.39 -4.37
N ALA A 98 1.04 -34.41 -5.69
CA ALA A 98 0.46 -33.32 -6.48
C ALA A 98 -0.97 -33.52 -7.08
N ARG A 99 -1.98 -34.12 -6.39
CA ARG A 99 -3.10 -34.77 -7.15
C ARG A 99 -4.62 -34.76 -6.81
N ALA A 100 -5.20 -34.30 -5.69
CA ALA A 100 -6.69 -34.43 -5.48
C ALA A 100 -7.34 -33.46 -4.47
N VAL A 101 -8.63 -33.05 -4.68
CA VAL A 101 -9.42 -32.19 -3.75
C VAL A 101 -10.97 -32.44 -3.71
N GLU A 102 -11.73 -32.36 -4.81
CA GLU A 102 -13.15 -31.89 -4.80
C GLU A 102 -14.28 -32.96 -4.87
N GLU A 103 -15.46 -32.68 -4.26
CA GLU A 103 -16.85 -33.12 -4.59
C GLU A 103 -17.85 -32.81 -3.42
N SER A 104 -18.96 -32.08 -3.61
CA SER A 104 -20.28 -32.62 -3.99
C SER A 104 -21.18 -31.54 -4.65
N PRO A 105 -21.92 -31.82 -5.74
CA PRO A 105 -21.89 -30.89 -6.86
C PRO A 105 -23.19 -30.08 -7.12
N GLU A 106 -24.33 -30.73 -7.36
CA GLU A 106 -25.34 -30.23 -8.31
C GLU A 106 -26.30 -29.15 -7.77
N GLN A 107 -26.91 -29.34 -6.60
CA GLN A 107 -27.80 -28.31 -6.01
C GLN A 107 -27.02 -27.11 -5.48
N GLN A 108 -25.82 -27.36 -4.96
CA GLN A 108 -24.87 -26.29 -4.71
C GLN A 108 -24.51 -25.60 -6.03
N ALA A 109 -24.34 -26.32 -7.15
CA ALA A 109 -24.08 -25.72 -8.45
C ALA A 109 -25.22 -24.82 -8.92
N LEU A 110 -26.50 -25.19 -8.88
CA LEU A 110 -27.56 -24.31 -9.40
C LEU A 110 -27.71 -22.99 -8.61
N MET A 111 -27.62 -23.04 -7.28
CA MET A 111 -27.69 -21.82 -6.45
C MET A 111 -26.37 -21.02 -6.48
N ARG A 112 -25.20 -21.69 -6.49
CA ARG A 112 -23.93 -21.01 -6.82
C ARG A 112 -24.01 -20.39 -8.20
N GLU A 113 -24.61 -21.02 -9.19
CA GLU A 113 -24.69 -20.56 -10.56
C GLU A 113 -25.56 -19.31 -10.67
N TYR A 114 -26.74 -19.24 -10.05
CA TYR A 114 -27.50 -17.98 -10.00
C TYR A 114 -26.68 -16.87 -9.31
N LEU A 115 -26.07 -17.16 -8.16
CA LEU A 115 -25.31 -16.17 -7.39
C LEU A 115 -24.01 -15.74 -8.08
N GLU A 116 -23.31 -16.65 -8.75
CA GLU A 116 -22.12 -16.41 -9.57
C GLU A 116 -22.48 -15.68 -10.86
N ARG A 117 -23.54 -16.07 -11.57
CA ARG A 117 -24.05 -15.32 -12.72
C ARG A 117 -24.40 -13.90 -12.29
N ARG A 118 -25.02 -13.71 -11.13
CA ARG A 118 -25.30 -12.39 -10.56
C ARG A 118 -24.06 -11.61 -10.12
N ALA A 119 -23.02 -12.27 -9.63
CA ALA A 119 -21.76 -11.65 -9.20
C ALA A 119 -20.79 -11.36 -10.37
N LYS A 120 -20.83 -12.17 -11.43
CA LYS A 120 -20.06 -12.00 -12.67
C LYS A 120 -20.74 -11.05 -13.64
N ALA A 121 -22.07 -11.00 -13.65
CA ALA A 121 -22.83 -9.98 -14.35
C ALA A 121 -22.47 -8.62 -13.79
N ARG A 122 -22.03 -7.74 -14.69
CA ARG A 122 -21.77 -6.36 -14.34
C ARG A 122 -23.09 -5.68 -14.02
N ASP A 123 -23.02 -4.58 -13.28
CA ASP A 123 -24.14 -3.64 -13.15
C ASP A 123 -24.26 -2.78 -14.43
N GLY A 124 -24.36 -3.47 -15.57
CA GLY A 124 -24.48 -2.93 -16.92
C GLY A 124 -25.73 -3.48 -17.59
N ALA A 125 -26.40 -2.65 -18.40
CA ALA A 125 -27.75 -2.95 -18.87
C ALA A 125 -27.89 -4.26 -19.65
N ASP A 126 -26.91 -4.61 -20.49
CA ASP A 126 -26.90 -5.88 -21.22
C ASP A 126 -26.85 -7.09 -20.29
N ASP A 127 -26.05 -7.04 -19.24
CA ASP A 127 -25.84 -8.16 -18.32
C ASP A 127 -27.02 -8.30 -17.36
N GLN A 128 -27.59 -7.19 -16.91
CA GLN A 128 -28.87 -7.18 -16.19
C GLN A 128 -30.01 -7.71 -17.08
N TYR A 129 -30.07 -7.35 -18.37
CA TYR A 129 -31.09 -7.86 -19.27
C TYR A 129 -30.93 -9.36 -19.56
N LYS A 130 -29.68 -9.85 -19.74
CA LYS A 130 -29.40 -11.28 -19.87
C LYS A 130 -29.75 -12.05 -18.60
N LEU A 131 -29.48 -11.51 -17.40
CA LEU A 131 -29.94 -12.08 -16.14
C LEU A 131 -31.46 -12.13 -16.08
N ALA A 132 -32.16 -11.08 -16.52
CA ALA A 132 -33.62 -11.08 -16.57
C ALA A 132 -34.14 -12.24 -17.44
N LEU A 133 -33.59 -12.42 -18.64
CA LEU A 133 -33.95 -13.53 -19.55
C LEU A 133 -33.59 -14.90 -18.97
N TRP A 134 -32.40 -15.07 -18.37
CA TRP A 134 -32.02 -16.34 -17.74
C TRP A 134 -32.91 -16.66 -16.53
N CYS A 135 -33.34 -15.64 -15.78
CA CYS A 135 -34.33 -15.78 -14.72
C CYS A 135 -35.72 -16.12 -15.27
N GLU A 136 -36.13 -15.54 -16.40
CA GLU A 136 -37.35 -15.89 -17.16
C GLU A 136 -37.32 -17.39 -17.56
N GLU A 137 -36.18 -17.88 -18.07
CA GLU A 137 -35.94 -19.26 -18.49
C GLU A 137 -35.90 -20.28 -17.32
N ASN A 138 -35.35 -19.89 -16.16
CA ASN A 138 -35.16 -20.77 -15.00
C ASN A 138 -36.26 -20.60 -13.93
N GLY A 139 -37.38 -19.94 -14.26
CA GLY A 139 -38.56 -19.79 -13.38
C GLY A 139 -38.41 -18.78 -12.23
N LEU A 140 -37.37 -17.94 -12.26
CA LEU A 140 -37.04 -16.95 -11.22
C LEU A 140 -37.75 -15.60 -11.46
N THR A 141 -39.07 -15.60 -11.58
CA THR A 141 -39.91 -14.46 -12.00
C THR A 141 -39.68 -13.15 -11.23
N LEU A 142 -39.40 -13.22 -9.92
CA LEU A 142 -39.13 -12.02 -9.11
C LEU A 142 -37.75 -11.41 -9.42
N ALA A 143 -36.74 -12.24 -9.67
CA ALA A 143 -35.42 -11.77 -10.08
C ALA A 143 -35.49 -11.15 -11.49
N MET A 144 -36.23 -11.76 -12.42
CA MET A 144 -36.48 -11.23 -13.76
C MET A 144 -37.01 -9.79 -13.71
N THR A 145 -38.10 -9.52 -12.99
CA THR A 145 -38.71 -8.18 -12.93
C THR A 145 -37.76 -7.13 -12.35
N ALA A 146 -37.03 -7.47 -11.30
CA ALA A 146 -36.02 -6.57 -10.71
C ALA A 146 -34.91 -6.23 -11.72
N HIS A 147 -34.39 -7.23 -12.45
CA HIS A 147 -33.36 -7.05 -13.46
C HIS A 147 -33.86 -6.25 -14.69
N LEU A 148 -35.14 -6.36 -15.09
CA LEU A 148 -35.73 -5.52 -16.15
C LEU A 148 -35.79 -4.03 -15.76
N HIS A 149 -36.18 -3.72 -14.53
CA HIS A 149 -36.16 -2.33 -14.05
C HIS A 149 -34.72 -1.80 -13.92
N ARG A 150 -33.77 -2.61 -13.41
CA ARG A 150 -32.35 -2.21 -13.35
C ARG A 150 -31.77 -1.97 -14.74
N THR A 151 -32.14 -2.80 -15.72
CA THR A 151 -31.78 -2.60 -17.13
C THR A 151 -32.19 -1.23 -17.63
N LEU A 152 -33.41 -0.77 -17.36
CA LEU A 152 -33.90 0.54 -17.83
C LEU A 152 -33.27 1.74 -17.12
N GLN A 153 -32.76 1.56 -15.90
CA GLN A 153 -31.97 2.59 -15.21
C GLN A 153 -30.59 2.75 -15.85
N LEU A 154 -30.02 1.67 -16.39
CA LEU A 154 -28.67 1.62 -16.97
C LEU A 154 -28.66 1.90 -18.48
N ASP A 155 -29.68 1.44 -19.21
CA ASP A 155 -29.93 1.72 -20.63
C ASP A 155 -31.43 2.05 -20.83
N PRO A 156 -31.80 3.34 -20.75
CA PRO A 156 -33.13 3.80 -21.12
C PRO A 156 -33.49 3.57 -22.60
N GLY A 157 -32.54 3.18 -23.45
CA GLY A 157 -32.74 2.76 -24.83
C GLY A 157 -33.26 1.33 -24.98
N ARG A 158 -33.24 0.50 -23.92
CA ARG A 158 -33.55 -0.94 -23.99
C ARG A 158 -35.03 -1.24 -24.26
N GLU A 159 -35.42 -1.15 -25.52
CA GLU A 159 -36.80 -1.35 -25.97
C GLU A 159 -37.42 -2.68 -25.53
N GLY A 160 -36.61 -3.74 -25.44
CA GLY A 160 -37.05 -5.06 -25.00
C GLY A 160 -37.53 -5.09 -23.54
N ALA A 161 -36.93 -4.28 -22.67
CA ALA A 161 -37.35 -4.12 -21.29
C ALA A 161 -38.59 -3.22 -21.19
N TRP A 162 -38.64 -2.09 -21.93
CA TRP A 162 -39.83 -1.23 -22.00
C TRP A 162 -41.09 -1.99 -22.47
N ARG A 163 -40.96 -2.84 -23.50
CA ARG A 163 -42.05 -3.68 -23.99
C ARG A 163 -42.48 -4.75 -22.97
N ARG A 164 -41.51 -5.42 -22.32
CA ARG A 164 -41.79 -6.39 -21.23
C ARG A 164 -42.45 -5.76 -19.99
N LEU A 165 -42.30 -4.44 -19.81
CA LEU A 165 -42.98 -3.65 -18.78
C LEU A 165 -44.23 -2.90 -19.29
N GLY A 166 -44.67 -3.12 -20.54
CA GLY A 166 -45.95 -2.62 -21.07
C GLY A 166 -45.95 -1.23 -21.74
N PHE A 167 -44.80 -0.57 -21.91
CA PHE A 167 -44.71 0.77 -22.51
C PHE A 167 -44.76 0.73 -24.06
N LYS A 168 -45.19 1.83 -24.70
CA LYS A 168 -45.21 1.98 -26.17
C LYS A 168 -44.30 3.11 -26.63
N LYS A 169 -43.65 2.93 -27.79
CA LYS A 169 -42.75 3.95 -28.38
C LYS A 169 -43.54 4.93 -29.24
N VAL A 170 -43.42 6.22 -28.94
CA VAL A 170 -44.00 7.33 -29.72
C VAL A 170 -42.86 8.29 -30.10
N GLY A 171 -42.46 8.27 -31.37
CA GLY A 171 -41.25 8.95 -31.82
C GLY A 171 -40.00 8.40 -31.13
N SER A 172 -39.25 9.26 -30.44
CA SER A 172 -38.07 8.90 -29.65
C SER A 172 -38.38 8.57 -28.18
N ARG A 173 -39.63 8.65 -27.71
CA ARG A 173 -40.00 8.50 -26.30
C ARG A 173 -40.76 7.19 -26.04
N TRP A 174 -40.48 6.58 -24.90
CA TRP A 174 -41.33 5.53 -24.34
C TRP A 174 -42.41 6.18 -23.49
N VAL A 175 -43.65 5.91 -23.86
CA VAL A 175 -44.84 6.62 -23.39
C VAL A 175 -45.82 5.60 -22.85
N ASN A 176 -46.35 5.88 -21.65
CA ASN A 176 -47.61 5.29 -21.22
C ASN A 176 -48.73 6.01 -21.98
N PRO A 177 -49.47 5.34 -22.89
CA PRO A 177 -50.40 6.00 -23.81
C PRO A 177 -51.46 6.86 -23.13
N ASP A 178 -51.92 6.44 -21.96
CA ASP A 178 -53.04 7.06 -21.25
C ASP A 178 -52.61 8.41 -20.63
N VAL A 179 -51.34 8.54 -20.22
CA VAL A 179 -50.76 9.76 -19.64
C VAL A 179 -50.55 10.86 -20.69
N GLU A 180 -50.06 10.49 -21.88
CA GLU A 180 -49.78 11.48 -22.95
C GLU A 180 -51.07 12.05 -23.56
N ALA A 181 -52.13 11.24 -23.65
CA ALA A 181 -53.44 11.69 -24.11
C ALA A 181 -54.01 12.81 -23.22
N ALA A 182 -53.95 12.63 -21.90
CA ALA A 182 -54.36 13.65 -20.93
C ALA A 182 -53.49 14.92 -21.04
N MET A 183 -52.16 14.77 -21.09
CA MET A 183 -51.25 15.93 -21.21
C MET A 183 -51.38 16.68 -22.53
N LYS A 184 -51.82 16.04 -23.62
CA LYS A 184 -52.10 16.74 -24.89
C LYS A 184 -53.34 17.62 -24.78
N ALA A 185 -54.43 17.12 -24.22
CA ALA A 185 -55.68 17.87 -24.09
C ALA A 185 -55.51 19.18 -23.28
N GLU A 186 -54.79 19.14 -22.17
CA GLU A 186 -54.58 20.34 -21.34
C GLU A 186 -53.69 21.38 -22.05
N ARG A 187 -52.66 20.96 -22.80
CA ARG A 187 -51.81 21.86 -23.60
C ARG A 187 -52.62 22.61 -24.66
N GLU A 188 -53.58 21.96 -25.32
CA GLU A 188 -54.45 22.58 -26.32
C GLU A 188 -55.43 23.59 -25.68
N ALA A 189 -55.97 23.27 -24.51
CA ALA A 189 -56.82 24.18 -23.74
C ALA A 189 -56.07 25.45 -23.30
N GLN A 190 -54.87 25.30 -22.73
CA GLN A 190 -54.05 26.45 -22.33
C GLN A 190 -53.61 27.31 -23.51
N ALA A 191 -53.18 26.70 -24.63
CA ALA A 191 -52.81 27.42 -25.84
C ALA A 191 -53.99 28.18 -26.50
N LYS A 192 -55.24 27.80 -26.22
CA LYS A 192 -56.43 28.57 -26.61
C LYS A 192 -56.64 29.77 -25.68
N ALA A 193 -56.45 29.60 -24.37
CA ALA A 193 -56.57 30.67 -23.39
C ALA A 193 -55.50 31.76 -23.59
N ASP A 194 -54.23 31.40 -23.77
CA ASP A 194 -53.15 32.36 -23.97
C ASP A 194 -53.35 33.23 -25.23
N ARG A 195 -53.86 32.64 -26.32
CA ARG A 195 -54.25 33.39 -27.53
C ARG A 195 -55.38 34.39 -27.29
N ALA A 196 -56.27 34.13 -26.33
CA ALA A 196 -57.37 35.02 -25.99
C ALA A 196 -56.98 36.10 -24.96
N TRP A 197 -56.09 35.77 -24.02
CA TRP A 197 -55.71 36.65 -22.91
C TRP A 197 -54.54 37.57 -23.23
N ARG A 198 -53.49 37.08 -23.88
CA ARG A 198 -52.26 37.86 -24.09
C ARG A 198 -52.47 39.20 -24.79
N PRO A 199 -53.21 39.30 -25.92
CA PRO A 199 -53.44 40.59 -26.58
C PRO A 199 -54.28 41.56 -25.73
N LYS A 200 -55.21 41.04 -24.91
CA LYS A 200 -56.01 41.84 -23.97
C LYS A 200 -55.13 42.44 -22.87
N LEU A 201 -54.28 41.61 -22.27
CA LEU A 201 -53.37 42.01 -21.18
C LEU A 201 -52.31 43.00 -21.67
N GLU A 202 -51.75 42.81 -22.88
CA GLU A 202 -50.83 43.77 -23.50
C GLU A 202 -51.52 45.13 -23.73
N LYS A 203 -52.76 45.15 -24.23
CA LYS A 203 -53.56 46.38 -24.37
C LYS A 203 -53.86 47.06 -23.03
N LEU A 204 -54.17 46.29 -21.99
CA LEU A 204 -54.42 46.80 -20.64
C LEU A 204 -53.15 47.41 -20.02
N ARG A 205 -51.98 46.76 -20.17
CA ARG A 205 -50.68 47.29 -19.78
C ARG A 205 -50.41 48.66 -20.42
N ASP A 206 -50.65 48.78 -21.73
CA ASP A 206 -50.38 50.02 -22.47
C ASP A 206 -51.38 51.13 -22.10
N ALA A 207 -52.62 50.76 -21.75
CA ALA A 207 -53.63 51.69 -21.24
C ALA A 207 -53.32 52.22 -19.82
N LEU A 208 -52.67 51.43 -18.96
CA LEU A 208 -52.20 51.88 -17.64
C LEU A 208 -51.12 52.97 -17.72
N SER A 209 -50.36 53.03 -18.81
CA SER A 209 -49.37 54.08 -19.10
C SER A 209 -49.98 55.30 -19.81
N ASN A 210 -51.30 55.35 -20.01
CA ASN A 210 -51.95 56.43 -20.76
C ASN A 210 -52.06 57.74 -19.95
N LYS A 211 -51.94 58.89 -20.63
CA LYS A 211 -52.11 60.22 -20.00
C LYS A 211 -53.53 60.45 -19.46
N SER A 212 -54.56 59.87 -20.08
CA SER A 212 -55.94 59.95 -19.59
C SER A 212 -56.09 59.20 -18.26
N ARG A 213 -56.65 59.87 -17.24
CA ARG A 213 -56.98 59.24 -15.95
C ARG A 213 -58.05 58.17 -16.11
N ASP A 214 -59.06 58.43 -16.92
CA ASP A 214 -60.23 57.56 -17.08
C ASP A 214 -59.84 56.24 -17.76
N LYS A 215 -59.00 56.29 -18.80
CA LYS A 215 -58.45 55.09 -19.45
C LYS A 215 -57.58 54.24 -18.53
N ARG A 216 -56.85 54.86 -17.59
CA ARG A 216 -56.08 54.12 -16.58
C ARG A 216 -57.00 53.45 -15.55
N ALA A 217 -58.05 54.15 -15.11
CA ALA A 217 -59.05 53.61 -14.18
C ALA A 217 -59.83 52.44 -14.82
N GLU A 218 -60.25 52.58 -16.08
CA GLU A 218 -60.90 51.52 -16.86
C GLU A 218 -60.00 50.28 -17.00
N ALA A 219 -58.72 50.48 -17.34
CA ALA A 219 -57.76 49.38 -17.45
C ALA A 219 -57.51 48.68 -16.10
N GLN A 220 -57.48 49.43 -15.00
CA GLN A 220 -57.30 48.87 -13.65
C GLN A 220 -58.54 48.09 -13.19
N ALA A 221 -59.74 48.59 -13.48
CA ALA A 221 -60.99 47.86 -13.22
C ALA A 221 -61.09 46.56 -14.05
N ALA A 222 -60.68 46.61 -15.32
CA ALA A 222 -60.66 45.43 -16.19
C ALA A 222 -59.64 44.37 -15.75
N LEU A 223 -58.51 44.77 -15.16
CA LEU A 223 -57.55 43.84 -14.54
C LEU A 223 -58.06 43.24 -13.22
N ALA A 224 -58.77 44.04 -12.40
CA ALA A 224 -59.34 43.57 -11.14
C ALA A 224 -60.46 42.53 -11.32
N ALA A 225 -61.10 42.48 -12.50
CA ALA A 225 -62.15 41.54 -12.86
C ALA A 225 -61.64 40.22 -13.50
N ILE A 226 -60.33 39.94 -13.46
CA ILE A 226 -59.76 38.71 -14.02
C ILE A 226 -59.72 37.62 -12.95
N GLU A 227 -60.55 36.59 -13.13
CA GLU A 227 -60.64 35.42 -12.25
C GLU A 227 -60.23 34.10 -12.93
N ASP A 228 -60.00 34.10 -14.26
CA ASP A 228 -59.67 32.89 -15.03
C ASP A 228 -58.27 32.34 -14.70
N PRO A 229 -58.14 31.12 -14.13
CA PRO A 229 -56.85 30.50 -13.82
C PRO A 229 -55.94 30.33 -15.03
N ARG A 230 -56.51 30.17 -16.24
CA ARG A 230 -55.73 30.05 -17.49
C ARG A 230 -55.16 31.38 -17.99
N ALA A 231 -55.54 32.51 -17.39
CA ALA A 231 -54.90 33.80 -17.66
C ALA A 231 -53.51 33.92 -17.01
N VAL A 232 -53.20 33.13 -15.97
CA VAL A 232 -51.97 33.25 -15.16
C VAL A 232 -50.67 33.25 -15.98
N PRO A 233 -50.45 32.33 -16.95
CA PRO A 233 -49.22 32.36 -17.75
C PRO A 233 -49.09 33.62 -18.59
N SER A 234 -50.20 34.14 -19.13
CA SER A 234 -50.24 35.40 -19.87
C SER A 234 -50.04 36.62 -18.96
N ILE A 235 -50.60 36.64 -17.74
CA ILE A 235 -50.35 37.69 -16.72
C ILE A 235 -48.86 37.73 -16.38
N TRP A 236 -48.24 36.55 -16.17
CA TRP A 236 -46.81 36.44 -15.88
C TRP A 236 -45.95 37.05 -16.99
N GLN A 237 -46.22 36.71 -18.27
CA GLN A 237 -45.45 37.21 -19.40
C GLN A 237 -45.57 38.73 -19.61
N VAL A 238 -46.74 39.33 -19.30
CA VAL A 238 -47.01 40.75 -19.56
C VAL A 238 -46.62 41.67 -18.40
N PHE A 239 -46.81 41.21 -17.15
CA PHE A 239 -46.66 42.03 -15.94
C PHE A 239 -45.56 41.55 -14.98
N ALA A 240 -45.36 40.25 -14.79
CA ALA A 240 -44.33 39.76 -13.85
C ALA A 240 -42.91 39.75 -14.47
N ARG A 241 -42.81 39.40 -15.75
CA ARG A 241 -41.54 39.28 -16.48
C ARG A 241 -40.92 40.65 -16.78
N GLY A 242 -39.60 40.75 -16.62
CA GLY A 242 -38.82 41.93 -16.98
C GLY A 242 -38.47 42.87 -15.82
N GLY A 243 -38.78 42.51 -14.57
CA GLY A 243 -38.19 43.12 -13.37
C GLY A 243 -38.58 44.57 -13.08
N ASP A 244 -39.65 45.09 -13.68
CA ASP A 244 -40.19 46.40 -13.34
C ASP A 244 -41.11 46.31 -12.12
N GLU A 245 -40.85 47.11 -11.10
CA GLU A 245 -41.54 47.02 -9.81
C GLU A 245 -43.05 47.28 -9.94
N ASN A 246 -43.44 48.33 -10.65
CA ASN A 246 -44.85 48.70 -10.81
C ASN A 246 -45.66 47.61 -11.51
N ARG A 247 -45.15 47.05 -12.62
CA ARG A 247 -45.79 45.91 -13.29
C ARG A 247 -45.81 44.66 -12.43
N GLN A 248 -44.74 44.37 -11.67
CA GLN A 248 -44.75 43.24 -10.74
C GLN A 248 -45.78 43.40 -9.61
N ARG A 249 -45.97 44.60 -9.06
CA ARG A 249 -47.02 44.86 -8.06
C ARG A 249 -48.42 44.68 -8.65
N ILE A 250 -48.65 45.09 -9.90
CA ILE A 250 -49.90 44.78 -10.64
C ILE A 250 -50.06 43.27 -10.84
N ALA A 251 -48.98 42.54 -11.16
CA ALA A 251 -49.04 41.08 -11.26
C ALA A 251 -49.43 40.43 -9.93
N VAL A 252 -48.81 40.83 -8.81
CA VAL A 252 -49.15 40.34 -7.46
C VAL A 252 -50.62 40.61 -7.12
N ASP A 253 -51.11 41.82 -7.40
CA ASP A 253 -52.50 42.22 -7.15
C ASP A 253 -53.52 41.40 -7.97
N VAL A 254 -53.27 41.17 -9.27
CA VAL A 254 -54.16 40.35 -10.11
C VAL A 254 -54.07 38.86 -9.74
N LEU A 255 -52.86 38.31 -9.58
CA LEU A 255 -52.66 36.92 -9.17
C LEU A 255 -53.28 36.64 -7.79
N GLY A 256 -53.28 37.64 -6.90
CA GLY A 256 -53.93 37.58 -5.59
C GLY A 256 -55.44 37.29 -5.64
N ARG A 257 -56.12 37.59 -6.76
CA ARG A 257 -57.57 37.35 -6.97
C ARG A 257 -57.89 36.08 -7.76
N VAL A 258 -56.95 35.58 -8.55
CA VAL A 258 -57.15 34.35 -9.33
C VAL A 258 -56.94 33.14 -8.42
N GLU A 259 -57.90 32.22 -8.39
CA GLU A 259 -57.79 30.98 -7.61
C GLU A 259 -57.06 29.85 -8.34
N GLY A 260 -56.44 28.97 -7.57
CA GLY A 260 -55.77 27.76 -8.07
C GLY A 260 -54.25 27.83 -8.15
N SER A 261 -53.65 26.63 -8.22
CA SER A 261 -52.21 26.41 -8.03
C SER A 261 -51.27 27.20 -8.93
N GLY A 262 -51.68 27.54 -10.15
CA GLY A 262 -50.89 28.39 -11.03
C GLY A 262 -50.64 29.79 -10.46
N ALA A 263 -51.68 30.41 -9.86
CA ALA A 263 -51.58 31.74 -9.27
C ALA A 263 -50.73 31.70 -7.98
N SER A 264 -50.96 30.72 -7.11
CA SER A 264 -50.17 30.49 -5.90
C SER A 264 -48.69 30.21 -6.21
N THR A 265 -48.39 29.41 -7.24
CA THR A 265 -47.02 29.16 -7.72
C THR A 265 -46.35 30.43 -8.25
N ALA A 266 -47.09 31.28 -8.98
CA ALA A 266 -46.58 32.55 -9.47
C ALA A 266 -46.29 33.55 -8.34
N LEU A 267 -47.18 33.64 -7.33
CA LEU A 267 -46.95 34.44 -6.12
C LEU A 267 -45.74 33.93 -5.34
N ALA A 268 -45.57 32.62 -5.15
CA ALA A 268 -44.40 32.02 -4.51
C ALA A 268 -43.10 32.32 -5.28
N THR A 269 -43.15 32.30 -6.61
CA THR A 269 -41.99 32.65 -7.44
C THR A 269 -41.61 34.14 -7.28
N LEU A 270 -42.59 35.06 -7.21
CA LEU A 270 -42.34 36.47 -6.94
C LEU A 270 -41.83 36.72 -5.52
N ALA A 271 -42.37 36.01 -4.52
CA ALA A 271 -41.94 36.06 -3.12
C ALA A 271 -40.46 35.65 -2.94
N LEU A 272 -40.00 34.62 -3.66
CA LEU A 272 -38.60 34.16 -3.60
C LEU A 272 -37.63 34.99 -4.43
N PHE A 273 -38.02 35.36 -5.66
CA PHE A 273 -37.09 35.77 -6.72
C PHE A 273 -37.32 37.17 -7.31
N SER A 274 -38.34 37.93 -6.88
CA SER A 274 -38.41 39.35 -7.27
C SER A 274 -37.21 40.10 -6.70
N PRO A 275 -36.51 40.95 -7.50
CA PRO A 275 -35.44 41.79 -6.97
C PRO A 275 -35.98 42.83 -5.97
N HIS A 276 -37.26 43.19 -6.04
CA HIS A 276 -37.89 44.26 -5.27
C HIS A 276 -38.42 43.75 -3.92
N PRO A 277 -37.91 44.26 -2.78
CA PRO A 277 -38.35 43.80 -1.45
C PRO A 277 -39.86 44.00 -1.21
N ALA A 278 -40.44 45.09 -1.71
CA ALA A 278 -41.88 45.36 -1.58
C ALA A 278 -42.73 44.29 -2.30
N VAL A 279 -42.37 43.91 -3.54
CA VAL A 279 -43.04 42.84 -4.29
C VAL A 279 -42.93 41.50 -3.56
N ARG A 280 -41.75 41.19 -2.98
CA ARG A 280 -41.57 39.95 -2.20
C ARG A 280 -42.48 39.91 -0.98
N SER A 281 -42.59 41.04 -0.26
CA SER A 281 -43.46 41.19 0.91
C SER A 281 -44.94 41.08 0.55
N ASP A 282 -45.40 41.85 -0.45
CA ASP A 282 -46.78 41.85 -0.94
C ASP A 282 -47.21 40.44 -1.40
N ALA A 283 -46.35 39.71 -2.12
CA ALA A 283 -46.62 38.34 -2.56
C ALA A 283 -46.64 37.33 -1.39
N SER A 284 -45.71 37.45 -0.43
CA SER A 284 -45.66 36.58 0.75
C SER A 284 -46.91 36.72 1.62
N ALA A 285 -47.40 37.95 1.80
CA ALA A 285 -48.60 38.23 2.58
C ALA A 285 -49.88 37.60 1.97
N LEU A 286 -49.94 37.44 0.65
CA LEU A 286 -51.04 36.77 -0.04
C LEU A 286 -50.97 35.24 0.09
N LEU A 287 -49.77 34.65 0.04
CA LEU A 287 -49.56 33.20 0.17
C LEU A 287 -50.05 32.63 1.51
N ILE A 288 -49.98 33.42 2.59
CA ILE A 288 -50.50 33.03 3.92
C ILE A 288 -52.00 32.68 3.88
N ARG A 289 -52.75 33.19 2.89
CA ARG A 289 -54.19 32.96 2.73
C ARG A 289 -54.52 31.84 1.71
N ARG A 290 -53.52 31.21 1.09
CA ARG A 290 -53.69 30.16 0.08
C ARG A 290 -53.47 28.78 0.69
N ASP A 291 -54.00 27.76 0.02
CA ASP A 291 -53.78 26.37 0.41
C ASP A 291 -52.30 25.99 0.24
N PRO A 292 -51.57 25.58 1.31
CA PRO A 292 -50.15 25.24 1.21
C PRO A 292 -49.85 24.15 0.17
N ARG A 293 -50.81 23.25 -0.11
CA ARG A 293 -50.65 22.16 -1.09
C ARG A 293 -50.37 22.67 -2.51
N GLU A 294 -50.73 23.92 -2.80
CA GLU A 294 -50.55 24.55 -4.12
C GLU A 294 -49.14 25.10 -4.38
N PHE A 295 -48.37 25.45 -3.35
CA PHE A 295 -47.11 26.18 -3.50
C PHE A 295 -45.98 25.71 -2.58
N ALA A 296 -46.27 25.01 -1.47
CA ALA A 296 -45.26 24.55 -0.52
C ALA A 296 -44.22 23.64 -1.17
N GLY A 297 -44.62 22.82 -2.16
CA GLY A 297 -43.69 21.98 -2.93
C GLY A 297 -42.66 22.80 -3.73
N LEU A 298 -43.03 23.96 -4.28
CA LEU A 298 -42.07 24.86 -4.95
C LEU A 298 -41.10 25.46 -3.92
N LEU A 299 -41.62 25.96 -2.80
CA LEU A 299 -40.80 26.56 -1.75
C LEU A 299 -39.80 25.54 -1.17
N ALA A 300 -40.28 24.34 -0.81
CA ALA A 300 -39.46 23.26 -0.30
C ALA A 300 -38.42 22.79 -1.33
N ALA A 301 -38.80 22.66 -2.62
CA ALA A 301 -37.86 22.32 -3.68
C ALA A 301 -36.83 23.43 -3.99
N SER A 302 -37.11 24.68 -3.61
CA SER A 302 -36.21 25.83 -3.79
C SER A 302 -35.16 25.96 -2.68
N ILE A 303 -35.34 25.25 -1.56
CA ILE A 303 -34.32 25.11 -0.52
C ILE A 303 -33.17 24.26 -1.09
N ARG A 304 -31.94 24.76 -0.98
CA ARG A 304 -30.72 24.09 -1.44
C ARG A 304 -29.70 24.02 -0.32
N ASP A 305 -28.97 22.92 -0.22
CA ASP A 305 -27.89 22.80 0.75
C ASP A 305 -26.76 23.80 0.46
N GLU A 306 -26.27 24.47 1.50
CA GLU A 306 -25.02 25.24 1.40
C GLU A 306 -23.82 24.29 1.29
N VAL A 307 -22.79 24.72 0.55
CA VAL A 307 -21.50 24.01 0.51
C VAL A 307 -20.83 24.15 1.87
N LYS A 308 -20.91 23.08 2.69
CA LYS A 308 -20.31 23.05 4.02
C LYS A 308 -18.80 22.90 3.88
N TYR A 309 -18.05 23.65 4.68
CA TYR A 309 -16.60 23.57 4.66
C TYR A 309 -15.99 23.73 6.06
N LYS A 310 -14.75 23.25 6.22
CA LYS A 310 -13.91 23.45 7.40
C LYS A 310 -12.53 23.89 6.93
N VAL A 311 -12.00 24.93 7.55
CA VAL A 311 -10.70 25.50 7.23
C VAL A 311 -9.71 25.30 8.39
N LYS A 312 -8.50 24.87 8.05
CA LYS A 312 -7.31 24.93 8.89
C LYS A 312 -6.30 25.87 8.23
N PRO A 313 -5.85 26.93 8.91
CA PRO A 313 -4.94 27.92 8.33
C PRO A 313 -3.56 27.34 7.99
N VAL A 314 -2.81 28.09 7.17
CA VAL A 314 -1.36 27.91 6.98
C VAL A 314 -0.64 28.79 8.02
N ASP A 315 0.00 28.15 8.99
CA ASP A 315 0.68 28.82 10.12
C ASP A 315 2.11 29.26 9.78
N GLY A 316 2.75 28.64 8.79
CA GLY A 316 4.13 28.93 8.37
C GLY A 316 4.74 27.90 7.39
N PRO A 317 6.06 27.96 7.14
CA PRO A 317 6.81 27.01 6.30
C PRO A 317 6.54 25.56 6.66
N GLY A 318 6.26 24.72 5.65
CA GLY A 318 5.93 23.30 5.82
C GLY A 318 4.63 22.98 6.58
N SER A 319 3.93 23.99 7.15
CA SER A 319 2.62 23.76 7.78
C SER A 319 1.56 23.50 6.71
N GLN A 320 0.84 22.39 6.84
CA GLN A 320 -0.26 22.05 5.94
C GLN A 320 -1.52 22.80 6.34
N GLY A 321 -1.94 23.74 5.49
CA GLY A 321 -3.31 24.26 5.48
C GLY A 321 -4.26 23.25 4.84
N GLU A 322 -5.51 23.25 5.27
CA GLU A 322 -6.54 22.31 4.82
C GLU A 322 -7.86 23.04 4.60
N LEU A 323 -8.50 22.79 3.46
CA LEU A 323 -9.88 23.16 3.18
C LEU A 323 -10.64 21.87 2.87
N LEU A 324 -11.39 21.38 3.85
CA LEU A 324 -12.34 20.29 3.67
C LEU A 324 -13.64 20.89 3.15
N VAL A 325 -14.06 20.50 1.95
CA VAL A 325 -15.33 20.87 1.32
C VAL A 325 -16.22 19.63 1.30
N GLU A 326 -17.40 19.71 1.90
CA GLU A 326 -18.38 18.63 1.98
C GLU A 326 -19.42 18.81 0.86
N GLY A 327 -19.23 18.11 -0.27
CA GLY A 327 -20.17 18.07 -1.39
C GLY A 327 -21.09 16.83 -1.37
N GLU A 328 -22.07 16.81 -2.29
CA GLU A 328 -23.10 15.75 -2.39
C GLU A 328 -22.49 14.37 -2.72
N ASP A 329 -21.68 14.30 -3.79
CA ASP A 329 -21.03 13.06 -4.23
C ASP A 329 -19.67 12.79 -3.54
N ALA A 330 -18.98 13.84 -3.10
CA ALA A 330 -17.62 13.74 -2.57
C ALA A 330 -17.30 14.77 -1.47
N ARG A 331 -16.48 14.35 -0.50
CA ARG A 331 -15.80 15.22 0.46
C ARG A 331 -14.40 15.51 -0.06
N VAL A 332 -14.15 16.73 -0.53
CA VAL A 332 -12.86 17.14 -1.12
C VAL A 332 -12.00 17.77 -0.04
N ARG A 333 -10.86 17.16 0.28
CA ARG A 333 -9.82 17.75 1.14
C ARG A 333 -8.74 18.37 0.27
N ARG A 334 -8.76 19.70 0.17
CA ARG A 334 -7.72 20.50 -0.48
C ARG A 334 -6.60 20.77 0.51
N PHE A 335 -5.39 20.33 0.20
CA PHE A 335 -4.19 20.56 0.99
C PHE A 335 -3.30 21.63 0.36
N TYR A 336 -2.96 22.64 1.15
CA TYR A 336 -2.08 23.74 0.78
C TYR A 336 -0.76 23.50 1.50
N ARG A 337 0.20 22.94 0.77
CA ARG A 337 1.52 22.56 1.27
C ARG A 337 2.57 23.53 0.75
N PRO A 338 2.87 24.62 1.48
CA PRO A 338 4.02 25.46 1.16
C PRO A 338 5.31 24.67 1.31
N LEU A 339 6.37 25.16 0.68
CA LEU A 339 7.72 24.63 0.86
C LEU A 339 8.06 24.53 2.35
N GLN A 340 8.66 23.40 2.73
CA GLN A 340 9.19 23.17 4.07
C GLN A 340 10.58 23.76 4.21
N ASN A 341 10.97 24.11 5.43
CA ASN A 341 12.37 24.42 5.73
C ASN A 341 13.26 23.21 5.38
N PRO A 342 14.50 23.44 4.91
CA PRO A 342 15.42 22.37 4.56
C PRO A 342 15.70 21.47 5.77
N THR A 343 15.39 20.19 5.65
CA THR A 343 15.61 19.20 6.71
C THR A 343 17.06 18.71 6.67
N LEU A 344 17.78 18.88 7.78
CA LEU A 344 19.07 18.24 8.00
C LEU A 344 18.85 16.76 8.31
N LEU A 345 19.57 15.88 7.61
CA LEU A 345 19.58 14.44 7.86
C LEU A 345 20.77 14.05 8.75
N PRO A 346 20.67 12.94 9.51
CA PRO A 346 21.83 12.37 10.20
C PRO A 346 22.97 12.09 9.21
N GLY A 347 24.14 12.70 9.44
CA GLY A 347 25.30 12.62 8.55
C GLY A 347 25.53 13.85 7.64
N ASP A 348 24.57 14.78 7.56
CA ASP A 348 24.80 16.08 6.90
C ASP A 348 25.88 16.90 7.62
N GLN A 349 26.75 17.55 6.85
CA GLN A 349 27.85 18.37 7.35
C GLN A 349 27.54 19.86 7.13
N VAL A 350 27.21 20.58 8.20
CA VAL A 350 26.87 22.01 8.14
C VAL A 350 28.14 22.87 8.06
N GLY A 351 28.14 23.87 7.17
CA GLY A 351 29.24 24.80 6.97
C GLY A 351 28.78 26.05 6.22
N THR A 352 29.73 26.76 5.59
CA THR A 352 29.44 27.92 4.73
C THR A 352 29.93 27.71 3.31
N ASP A 353 29.24 28.29 2.32
CA ASP A 353 29.73 28.38 0.94
C ASP A 353 30.88 29.39 0.80
N ALA A 354 31.41 29.54 -0.42
CA ALA A 354 32.46 30.51 -0.73
C ALA A 354 32.05 31.98 -0.52
N ASN A 355 30.75 32.27 -0.38
CA ASN A 355 30.20 33.61 -0.14
C ASN A 355 29.86 33.85 1.35
N GLY A 356 30.02 32.83 2.20
CA GLY A 356 29.67 32.88 3.62
C GLY A 356 28.20 32.55 3.94
N ASN A 357 27.39 32.10 2.98
CA ASN A 357 26.02 31.65 3.23
C ASN A 357 26.02 30.28 3.91
N LEU A 358 25.03 30.02 4.77
CA LEU A 358 24.90 28.73 5.45
C LEU A 358 24.49 27.61 4.48
N VAL A 359 25.25 26.51 4.48
CA VAL A 359 25.00 25.30 3.66
C VAL A 359 25.11 24.01 4.47
N ALA A 360 24.50 22.92 3.95
CA ALA A 360 24.75 21.56 4.42
C ALA A 360 25.26 20.69 3.27
N ASN A 361 26.38 20.00 3.47
CA ASN A 361 26.89 19.00 2.52
C ASN A 361 26.36 17.62 2.92
N ARG A 362 25.50 17.04 2.07
CA ARG A 362 24.89 15.71 2.26
C ARG A 362 25.66 14.65 1.49
N PRO A 363 26.26 13.63 2.14
CA PRO A 363 26.85 12.49 1.44
C PRO A 363 25.81 11.78 0.56
N LEU A 364 26.10 11.62 -0.74
CA LEU A 364 25.24 10.91 -1.69
C LEU A 364 25.67 9.45 -1.87
N GLY A 365 26.97 9.21 -1.81
CA GLY A 365 27.57 7.90 -2.04
C GLY A 365 29.07 8.00 -1.96
N SER A 366 29.72 6.84 -1.98
CA SER A 366 31.17 6.78 -2.06
C SER A 366 31.62 5.68 -3.01
N TYR A 367 32.66 5.94 -3.79
CA TYR A 367 33.19 4.99 -4.76
C TYR A 367 34.69 4.78 -4.55
N VAL A 368 35.12 3.54 -4.81
CA VAL A 368 36.51 3.14 -4.69
C VAL A 368 37.24 3.48 -5.99
N GLY A 369 38.14 4.45 -5.93
CA GLY A 369 38.99 4.88 -7.04
C GLY A 369 40.04 3.84 -7.47
N PRO A 370 40.89 4.21 -8.45
CA PRO A 370 41.97 3.34 -8.92
C PRO A 370 42.99 3.04 -7.81
N ILE A 371 43.84 2.04 -8.03
CA ILE A 371 44.98 1.79 -7.14
C ILE A 371 45.93 2.98 -7.25
N VAL A 372 46.21 3.66 -6.13
CA VAL A 372 47.10 4.83 -6.06
C VAL A 372 48.44 4.44 -5.46
N SER A 373 49.51 5.16 -5.83
CA SER A 373 50.79 4.98 -5.16
C SER A 373 50.76 5.53 -3.73
N ARG A 374 51.77 5.18 -2.93
CA ARG A 374 51.93 5.69 -1.56
C ARG A 374 52.09 7.22 -1.52
N ASP A 375 52.78 7.78 -2.52
CA ASP A 375 53.11 9.20 -2.55
C ASP A 375 51.94 10.03 -3.10
N ASP A 376 51.14 9.47 -4.01
CA ASP A 376 49.86 10.05 -4.44
C ASP A 376 48.88 10.10 -3.25
N ALA A 377 48.75 9.00 -2.50
CA ALA A 377 47.89 8.93 -1.31
C ALA A 377 48.28 9.94 -0.23
N ALA A 378 49.59 10.20 -0.05
CA ALA A 378 50.08 11.25 0.82
C ALA A 378 49.81 12.67 0.27
N SER A 379 49.92 12.86 -1.05
CA SER A 379 49.65 14.14 -1.71
C SER A 379 48.17 14.52 -1.66
N PHE A 380 47.24 13.57 -1.82
CA PHE A 380 45.80 13.81 -1.60
C PHE A 380 45.47 14.18 -0.15
N ALA A 381 46.29 13.78 0.83
CA ALA A 381 46.13 14.16 2.24
C ALA A 381 46.78 15.51 2.62
N LEU A 382 47.62 16.09 1.76
CA LEU A 382 48.41 17.31 2.02
C LEU A 382 48.14 18.47 1.06
N GLY A 383 47.52 18.22 -0.11
CA GLY A 383 47.35 19.18 -1.20
C GLY A 383 46.11 20.09 -1.15
N LEU A 384 45.37 20.09 -0.05
CA LEU A 384 44.17 20.93 0.19
C LEU A 384 44.28 21.61 1.57
N PRO A 385 43.55 22.70 1.85
CA PRO A 385 43.69 23.49 3.08
C PRO A 385 43.09 22.82 4.33
N THR A 386 43.36 21.52 4.53
CA THR A 386 42.78 20.66 5.55
C THR A 386 43.86 19.73 6.13
N ALA A 387 44.24 19.92 7.40
CA ALA A 387 45.12 19.00 8.10
C ALA A 387 44.30 17.85 8.71
N GLY A 388 44.30 16.68 8.07
CA GLY A 388 43.53 15.50 8.49
C GLY A 388 44.19 14.68 9.60
N VAL A 389 43.36 14.07 10.46
CA VAL A 389 43.80 13.23 11.59
C VAL A 389 43.79 11.76 11.20
N PHE A 390 44.94 11.09 11.35
CA PHE A 390 44.96 9.62 11.48
C PHE A 390 45.05 9.26 12.96
N SER A 391 44.00 8.65 13.50
CA SER A 391 44.00 8.05 14.84
C SER A 391 44.22 6.54 14.72
N PRO A 392 45.27 5.96 15.32
CA PRO A 392 45.49 4.51 15.32
C PRO A 392 44.50 3.76 16.24
N LEU A 393 43.57 4.47 16.91
CA LEU A 393 42.47 3.90 17.68
C LEU A 393 41.14 3.90 16.91
N GLY A 394 41.11 4.37 15.66
CA GLY A 394 39.99 4.13 14.75
C GLY A 394 39.99 2.66 14.32
N GLY A 395 39.00 1.88 14.77
CA GLY A 395 38.86 0.48 14.37
C GLY A 395 38.68 0.32 12.86
N MET A 396 39.00 -0.87 12.33
CA MET A 396 38.66 -1.21 10.94
C MET A 396 37.15 -1.04 10.75
N GLY A 397 36.75 -0.10 9.89
CA GLY A 397 35.38 -0.02 9.41
C GLY A 397 35.14 -1.20 8.46
N TYR A 398 33.90 -1.64 8.31
CA TYR A 398 33.56 -2.67 7.32
C TYR A 398 32.69 -2.03 6.23
N ASP A 399 32.98 -2.37 4.98
CA ASP A 399 32.16 -2.00 3.84
C ASP A 399 30.75 -2.60 4.01
N PRO A 400 29.69 -1.79 4.15
CA PRO A 400 28.37 -2.29 4.57
C PRO A 400 27.66 -3.11 3.49
N ILE A 401 28.16 -3.13 2.26
CA ILE A 401 27.60 -3.90 1.14
C ILE A 401 28.32 -5.24 0.98
N THR A 402 29.60 -5.34 1.40
CA THR A 402 30.45 -6.51 1.13
C THR A 402 31.11 -7.14 2.35
N GLY A 403 31.01 -6.54 3.54
CA GLY A 403 31.55 -7.06 4.80
C GLY A 403 33.06 -6.91 4.96
N LEU A 404 33.70 -6.01 4.20
CA LEU A 404 35.16 -6.01 4.00
C LEU A 404 35.88 -4.87 4.73
N PRO A 405 37.05 -5.12 5.36
CA PRO A 405 37.72 -4.12 6.15
C PRO A 405 38.18 -2.91 5.31
N MET A 406 37.95 -1.74 5.89
CA MET A 406 38.34 -0.41 5.43
C MET A 406 39.21 0.28 6.49
N VAL A 407 40.13 1.13 6.02
CA VAL A 407 40.85 2.08 6.88
C VAL A 407 40.19 3.46 6.72
N SER A 408 39.45 3.88 7.74
CA SER A 408 38.82 5.21 7.79
C SER A 408 39.82 6.28 8.22
N GLY A 409 40.26 7.11 7.28
CA GLY A 409 40.91 8.38 7.59
C GLY A 409 39.84 9.41 7.90
N VAL A 410 39.48 9.60 9.17
CA VAL A 410 38.28 10.34 9.54
C VAL A 410 38.49 11.87 9.45
N GLY A 411 37.84 12.47 8.44
CA GLY A 411 37.44 13.88 8.48
C GLY A 411 38.42 14.88 7.87
N ALA A 412 38.29 15.13 6.57
CA ALA A 412 38.75 16.39 5.97
C ALA A 412 37.77 17.52 6.35
N PHE A 413 37.89 18.06 7.57
CA PHE A 413 37.15 19.26 7.94
C PHE A 413 37.67 20.46 7.14
N GLN A 414 36.86 20.99 6.21
CA GLN A 414 37.11 22.28 5.58
C GLN A 414 36.88 23.43 6.59
N THR A 415 37.78 23.60 7.55
CA THR A 415 37.74 24.74 8.48
C THR A 415 38.40 25.97 7.87
N SER A 416 37.69 26.60 6.93
CA SER A 416 37.84 28.02 6.67
C SER A 416 36.73 28.77 7.40
N GLN A 417 36.94 29.14 8.68
CA GLN A 417 36.61 30.49 9.18
C GLN A 417 36.97 30.71 10.66
N GLN A 418 37.21 31.99 10.97
CA GLN A 418 37.78 32.49 12.23
C GLN A 418 36.70 33.00 13.23
N ARG A 419 35.44 32.54 13.12
CA ARG A 419 34.25 33.21 13.72
C ARG A 419 33.27 32.22 14.40
N PRO A 420 33.66 31.58 15.53
CA PRO A 420 32.83 30.59 16.23
C PRO A 420 31.54 31.18 16.84
N ASP A 421 31.54 32.49 17.11
CA ASP A 421 30.41 33.29 17.62
C ASP A 421 29.22 33.32 16.64
N VAL A 422 29.49 33.53 15.35
CA VAL A 422 28.45 33.61 14.31
C VAL A 422 27.80 32.25 14.05
N ALA A 423 28.56 31.17 14.16
CA ALA A 423 28.07 29.80 13.99
C ALA A 423 27.07 29.42 15.11
N ALA A 424 27.44 29.63 16.37
CA ALA A 424 26.57 29.34 17.52
C ALA A 424 25.26 30.14 17.46
N ALA A 425 25.33 31.45 17.23
CA ALA A 425 24.15 32.33 17.15
C ALA A 425 23.24 32.05 15.94
N THR A 426 23.70 31.27 14.95
CA THR A 426 22.89 30.86 13.79
C THR A 426 22.20 29.51 14.04
N LEU A 427 22.89 28.57 14.69
CA LEU A 427 22.30 27.32 15.18
C LEU A 427 21.19 27.60 16.21
N GLU A 428 21.41 28.56 17.11
CA GLU A 428 20.40 28.99 18.10
C GLU A 428 19.14 29.57 17.43
N ARG A 429 19.30 30.39 16.38
CA ARG A 429 18.16 30.89 15.58
C ARG A 429 17.48 29.81 14.74
N ALA A 430 18.15 28.70 14.45
CA ALA A 430 17.57 27.50 13.86
C ALA A 430 16.92 26.54 14.90
N GLY A 431 16.85 26.95 16.18
CA GLY A 431 16.19 26.18 17.25
C GLY A 431 17.09 25.18 17.98
N VAL A 432 18.40 25.18 17.74
CA VAL A 432 19.35 24.33 18.48
C VAL A 432 19.62 24.96 19.85
N PRO A 433 19.48 24.22 20.98
CA PRO A 433 19.76 24.76 22.30
C PRO A 433 21.19 25.29 22.43
N SER A 434 21.36 26.48 23.03
CA SER A 434 22.64 27.20 23.10
C SER A 434 23.79 26.38 23.69
N GLY A 435 23.53 25.62 24.76
CA GLY A 435 24.52 24.70 25.34
C GLY A 435 24.99 23.61 24.36
N LEU A 436 24.12 23.15 23.45
CA LEU A 436 24.48 22.22 22.38
C LEU A 436 25.26 22.93 21.27
N SER A 437 24.80 24.11 20.84
CA SER A 437 25.46 24.96 19.83
C SER A 437 26.90 25.27 20.21
N GLN A 438 27.15 25.68 21.46
CA GLN A 438 28.50 25.94 21.96
C GLN A 438 29.33 24.66 22.14
N THR A 439 28.73 23.54 22.58
CA THR A 439 29.45 22.26 22.71
C THR A 439 29.90 21.70 21.36
N VAL A 440 29.08 21.83 20.32
CA VAL A 440 29.42 21.40 18.95
C VAL A 440 30.56 22.26 18.39
N VAL A 441 30.48 23.58 18.53
CA VAL A 441 31.55 24.50 18.09
C VAL A 441 32.86 24.29 18.87
N GLY A 442 32.80 24.05 20.18
CA GLY A 442 33.98 23.80 21.02
C GLY A 442 34.73 22.50 20.66
N ARG A 443 34.01 21.39 20.46
CA ARG A 443 34.62 20.09 20.12
C ARG A 443 35.37 20.09 18.77
N ILE A 444 34.99 21.00 17.86
CA ILE A 444 35.69 21.19 16.57
C ILE A 444 37.07 21.83 16.77
N ALA A 445 37.24 22.69 17.79
CA ALA A 445 38.52 23.35 18.08
C ALA A 445 39.53 22.39 18.77
N ASP A 446 39.10 21.65 19.78
CA ASP A 446 39.97 20.75 20.56
C ASP A 446 40.57 19.60 19.72
N SER A 447 39.89 19.23 18.62
CA SER A 447 40.33 18.16 17.72
C SER A 447 41.63 18.45 16.95
N GLN A 448 42.13 19.69 16.95
CA GLN A 448 43.27 20.09 16.09
C GLN A 448 44.67 19.92 16.72
N ALA A 449 44.77 19.85 18.05
CA ALA A 449 46.07 19.81 18.74
C ALA A 449 46.70 18.41 18.83
N SER A 450 45.88 17.36 18.95
CA SER A 450 46.30 15.95 19.11
C SER A 450 46.87 15.32 17.83
N VAL A 451 46.56 15.93 16.67
CA VAL A 451 46.81 15.43 15.31
C VAL A 451 48.30 15.32 14.98
N ARG A 452 49.06 16.34 15.36
CA ARG A 452 50.42 16.59 14.86
C ARG A 452 51.43 15.52 15.33
N ASN A 453 51.10 14.78 16.39
CA ASN A 453 52.00 13.83 17.04
C ASN A 453 51.83 12.38 16.56
N ALA A 454 50.74 12.03 15.87
CA ALA A 454 50.41 10.63 15.55
C ALA A 454 51.09 10.09 14.27
N PHE A 455 51.42 10.96 13.31
CA PHE A 455 51.85 10.56 11.96
C PHE A 455 53.25 9.93 11.87
N GLY A 456 54.10 10.08 12.89
CA GLY A 456 55.49 9.59 12.86
C GLY A 456 55.66 8.07 13.03
N ALA A 457 54.58 7.30 13.26
CA ALA A 457 54.67 6.03 13.99
C ALA A 457 54.22 4.74 13.27
N MET A 458 53.69 4.78 12.04
CA MET A 458 52.99 3.60 11.44
C MET A 458 53.69 3.02 10.19
N GLN A 459 54.01 1.71 10.24
CA GLN A 459 54.52 0.91 9.12
C GLN A 459 53.45 -0.07 8.63
N LEU A 460 53.16 -0.09 7.32
CA LEU A 460 52.17 -0.96 6.68
C LEU A 460 52.83 -1.72 5.53
N TYR A 461 52.89 -3.05 5.61
CA TYR A 461 53.53 -3.91 4.61
C TYR A 461 52.49 -4.69 3.78
N GLY A 462 52.60 -4.61 2.45
CA GLY A 462 52.00 -5.58 1.51
C GLY A 462 50.58 -5.32 0.96
N ASN A 463 49.86 -4.28 1.42
CA ASN A 463 48.45 -4.06 1.03
C ASN A 463 48.29 -3.13 -0.19
N THR A 464 47.33 -3.45 -1.08
CA THR A 464 46.91 -2.56 -2.18
C THR A 464 45.94 -1.49 -1.68
N LEU A 465 46.27 -0.20 -1.84
CA LEU A 465 45.42 0.92 -1.44
C LEU A 465 44.60 1.46 -2.62
N ARG A 466 43.32 1.78 -2.37
CA ARG A 466 42.42 2.45 -3.31
C ARG A 466 41.64 3.54 -2.57
N PRO A 467 41.65 4.81 -3.00
CA PRO A 467 41.01 5.90 -2.28
C PRO A 467 39.49 5.79 -2.44
N ILE A 468 38.76 6.14 -1.39
CA ILE A 468 37.30 6.23 -1.41
C ILE A 468 36.97 7.71 -1.61
N TYR A 469 36.40 8.04 -2.77
CA TYR A 469 35.83 9.35 -3.03
C TYR A 469 34.40 9.40 -2.47
N GLN A 470 34.02 10.51 -1.85
CA GLN A 470 32.64 10.76 -1.42
C GLN A 470 32.05 11.86 -2.30
N GLU A 471 30.96 11.53 -2.99
CA GLU A 471 30.12 12.51 -3.67
C GLU A 471 29.14 13.08 -2.64
N SER A 472 28.93 14.40 -2.67
CA SER A 472 28.07 15.11 -1.71
C SER A 472 27.26 16.21 -2.39
N LEU A 473 26.07 16.47 -1.88
CA LEU A 473 25.16 17.51 -2.37
C LEU A 473 25.16 18.69 -1.39
N GLN A 474 25.59 19.85 -1.85
CA GLN A 474 25.62 21.09 -1.07
C GLN A 474 24.27 21.81 -1.15
N ILE A 475 23.59 21.89 -0.02
CA ILE A 475 22.21 22.39 0.13
C ILE A 475 22.26 23.84 0.65
N PRO A 476 21.74 24.84 -0.09
CA PRO A 476 21.79 26.26 0.29
C PRO A 476 20.73 26.62 1.34
N LEU A 477 20.97 26.21 2.59
CA LEU A 477 20.02 26.28 3.70
C LEU A 477 19.37 27.68 3.86
N GLN A 478 20.19 28.73 3.86
CA GLN A 478 19.73 30.10 4.07
C GLN A 478 18.75 30.58 3.00
N GLN A 479 19.00 30.26 1.73
CA GLN A 479 18.11 30.65 0.63
C GLN A 479 16.82 29.83 0.65
N MET A 480 16.91 28.51 0.87
CA MET A 480 15.75 27.62 0.97
C MET A 480 14.80 28.03 2.10
N MET A 481 15.32 28.49 3.24
CA MET A 481 14.50 29.01 4.35
C MET A 481 13.70 30.27 3.98
N ALA A 482 14.30 31.19 3.22
CA ALA A 482 13.62 32.41 2.76
C ALA A 482 12.53 32.10 1.71
N GLU A 483 12.83 31.18 0.78
CA GLU A 483 11.87 30.69 -0.22
C GLU A 483 10.69 29.96 0.45
N ALA A 484 10.94 29.21 1.53
CA ALA A 484 9.91 28.53 2.30
C ALA A 484 8.95 29.50 3.02
N GLN A 485 9.46 30.64 3.54
CA GLN A 485 8.62 31.71 4.11
C GLN A 485 7.73 32.37 3.05
N THR A 486 8.28 32.68 1.87
CA THR A 486 7.51 33.27 0.77
C THR A 486 6.41 32.31 0.29
N SER A 487 6.74 31.03 0.13
CA SER A 487 5.79 29.98 -0.24
C SER A 487 4.62 29.87 0.76
N ALA A 488 4.87 29.99 2.06
CA ALA A 488 3.83 29.96 3.10
C ALA A 488 2.85 31.15 3.01
N LEU A 489 3.35 32.35 2.68
CA LEU A 489 2.50 33.52 2.47
C LEU A 489 1.57 33.35 1.26
N VAL A 490 2.11 32.85 0.14
CA VAL A 490 1.33 32.57 -1.08
C VAL A 490 0.26 31.50 -0.83
N ALA A 491 0.64 30.41 -0.15
CA ALA A 491 -0.30 29.33 0.20
C ALA A 491 -1.46 29.82 1.08
N ARG A 492 -1.18 30.71 2.05
CA ARG A 492 -2.19 31.34 2.91
C ARG A 492 -3.16 32.22 2.12
N GLU A 493 -2.65 32.97 1.13
CA GLU A 493 -3.49 33.83 0.29
C GLU A 493 -4.37 33.01 -0.67
N GLN A 494 -3.84 31.93 -1.27
CA GLN A 494 -4.62 31.01 -2.10
C GLN A 494 -5.77 30.36 -1.28
N LEU A 495 -5.48 29.86 -0.08
CA LEU A 495 -6.50 29.31 0.82
C LEU A 495 -7.60 30.32 1.16
N ALA A 496 -7.23 31.59 1.39
CA ALA A 496 -8.20 32.64 1.70
C ALA A 496 -9.11 32.99 0.50
N ARG A 497 -8.59 32.94 -0.73
CA ARG A 497 -9.37 33.14 -1.96
C ARG A 497 -10.36 32.00 -2.18
N ASP A 498 -9.91 30.75 -2.06
CA ASP A 498 -10.77 29.57 -2.25
C ASP A 498 -11.93 29.53 -1.23
N VAL A 499 -11.71 30.00 0.00
CA VAL A 499 -12.79 30.18 1.00
C VAL A 499 -13.75 31.31 0.61
N ALA A 500 -13.25 32.43 0.09
CA ALA A 500 -14.08 33.55 -0.35
C ALA A 500 -14.99 33.17 -1.53
N ASP A 501 -14.51 32.33 -2.46
CA ASP A 501 -15.29 31.82 -3.58
C ASP A 501 -16.44 30.89 -3.11
N ILE A 502 -16.22 30.08 -2.06
CA ILE A 502 -17.27 29.26 -1.43
C ILE A 502 -18.33 30.15 -0.78
N GLU A 503 -17.96 31.17 0.00
CA GLU A 503 -18.95 32.08 0.61
C GLU A 503 -19.71 32.91 -0.43
N ALA A 504 -19.05 33.33 -1.53
CA ALA A 504 -19.72 33.99 -2.65
C ALA A 504 -20.76 33.08 -3.34
N HIS A 505 -20.54 31.76 -3.36
CA HIS A 505 -21.51 30.77 -3.83
C HIS A 505 -22.65 30.53 -2.83
N ASN A 506 -22.34 30.43 -1.53
CA ASN A 506 -23.32 30.15 -0.47
C ASN A 506 -24.26 31.33 -0.18
N ALA A 507 -23.79 32.58 -0.27
CA ALA A 507 -24.58 33.77 0.02
C ALA A 507 -25.96 33.80 -0.69
N PRO A 508 -26.09 33.65 -2.03
CA PRO A 508 -27.38 33.63 -2.70
C PRO A 508 -28.21 32.35 -2.43
N ILE A 509 -27.62 31.28 -1.91
CA ILE A 509 -28.36 30.08 -1.43
C ILE A 509 -29.04 30.41 -0.11
N ARG A 510 -28.26 30.89 0.87
CA ARG A 510 -28.70 31.32 2.21
C ARG A 510 -29.89 32.28 2.14
N ASP A 511 -29.76 33.29 1.27
CA ASP A 511 -30.78 34.28 0.93
C ASP A 511 -32.13 33.68 0.49
N VAL A 512 -32.10 32.67 -0.39
CA VAL A 512 -33.31 32.00 -0.91
C VAL A 512 -33.88 31.04 0.13
N ASN A 513 -33.02 30.32 0.84
CA ASN A 513 -33.41 29.42 1.93
C ASN A 513 -34.13 30.19 3.04
N GLU A 514 -33.62 31.33 3.48
CA GLU A 514 -34.25 32.18 4.50
C GLU A 514 -35.66 32.62 4.05
N ARG A 515 -35.81 33.09 2.81
CA ARG A 515 -37.11 33.51 2.25
C ARG A 515 -38.08 32.33 2.16
N ALA A 516 -37.65 31.18 1.64
CA ALA A 516 -38.49 29.99 1.49
C ALA A 516 -38.93 29.44 2.84
N THR A 517 -37.98 29.26 3.76
CA THR A 517 -38.26 28.73 5.10
C THR A 517 -39.11 29.68 5.92
N THR A 518 -38.95 31.00 5.82
CA THR A 518 -39.83 31.98 6.50
C THR A 518 -41.29 31.79 6.11
N ILE A 519 -41.60 31.71 4.81
CA ILE A 519 -42.97 31.50 4.34
C ILE A 519 -43.49 30.11 4.78
N LEU A 520 -42.68 29.06 4.61
CA LEU A 520 -43.01 27.69 5.01
C LEU A 520 -43.29 27.54 6.52
N LYS A 521 -42.52 28.22 7.38
CA LYS A 521 -42.76 28.31 8.83
C LYS A 521 -44.11 28.96 9.11
N THR A 522 -44.38 30.11 8.47
CA THR A 522 -45.64 30.85 8.68
C THR A 522 -46.87 30.04 8.29
N VAL A 523 -46.83 29.30 7.17
CA VAL A 523 -48.01 28.55 6.69
C VAL A 523 -48.14 27.14 7.26
N SER A 524 -47.07 26.56 7.82
CA SER A 524 -47.12 25.25 8.48
C SER A 524 -47.29 25.32 10.00
N GLY A 525 -46.97 26.45 10.64
CA GLY A 525 -46.96 26.60 12.08
C GLY A 525 -45.77 25.94 12.80
N GLU A 526 -44.84 25.34 12.06
CA GLU A 526 -43.70 24.59 12.59
C GLU A 526 -42.37 25.06 11.98
N ASP A 527 -41.29 25.03 12.76
CA ASP A 527 -39.93 25.26 12.26
C ASP A 527 -39.20 23.93 12.02
N ARG A 528 -38.82 23.69 10.76
CA ARG A 528 -38.06 22.51 10.32
C ARG A 528 -36.63 22.87 9.88
N GLY A 529 -36.19 24.11 10.12
CA GLY A 529 -34.89 24.63 9.71
C GLY A 529 -34.76 24.86 8.21
N ASP A 530 -33.53 24.77 7.73
CA ASP A 530 -33.08 24.81 6.33
C ASP A 530 -33.04 23.44 5.65
N ASP A 531 -33.55 22.39 6.32
CA ASP A 531 -33.53 21.02 5.81
C ASP A 531 -34.61 20.81 4.74
N ARG A 532 -34.17 20.83 3.48
CA ARG A 532 -34.98 20.55 2.29
C ARG A 532 -35.82 19.27 2.42
N GLN A 533 -35.24 18.20 2.98
CA GLN A 533 -35.91 16.90 3.05
C GLN A 533 -37.02 16.90 4.11
N LYS A 534 -36.83 17.56 5.27
CA LYS A 534 -37.89 17.73 6.26
C LYS A 534 -39.09 18.50 5.69
N TRP A 535 -38.83 19.57 4.93
CA TRP A 535 -39.88 20.32 4.25
C TRP A 535 -40.57 19.51 3.14
N MET A 536 -39.82 18.75 2.34
CA MET A 536 -40.40 17.87 1.32
C MET A 536 -41.24 16.74 1.92
N ASN A 537 -40.83 16.16 3.06
CA ASN A 537 -41.65 15.16 3.77
C ASN A 537 -43.00 15.76 4.21
N TRP A 538 -42.99 16.95 4.81
CA TRP A 538 -44.22 17.66 5.19
C TRP A 538 -45.13 17.96 3.99
N VAL A 539 -44.56 18.30 2.83
CA VAL A 539 -45.33 18.47 1.58
C VAL A 539 -45.96 17.15 1.10
N LEU A 540 -45.26 16.02 1.25
CA LEU A 540 -45.82 14.69 0.91
C LEU A 540 -46.96 14.30 1.87
N ASP A 541 -46.80 14.56 3.17
CA ASP A 541 -47.83 14.30 4.19
C ASP A 541 -49.09 15.17 3.94
N LEU A 542 -48.90 16.45 3.59
CA LEU A 542 -49.95 17.36 3.12
C LEU A 542 -50.72 16.85 1.89
N GLN A 543 -50.06 16.09 1.02
CA GLN A 543 -50.63 15.57 -0.24
C GLN A 543 -51.16 14.13 -0.12
N GLY A 544 -50.90 13.44 1.00
CA GLY A 544 -51.45 12.11 1.30
C GLY A 544 -50.81 10.93 0.55
N TYR A 545 -49.60 11.10 -0.01
CA TYR A 545 -48.92 10.03 -0.75
C TYR A 545 -47.97 9.21 0.15
N GLY A 546 -48.01 7.89 -0.01
CA GLY A 546 -47.12 6.96 0.70
C GLY A 546 -45.64 7.10 0.29
N GLN A 547 -44.75 6.95 1.27
CA GLN A 547 -43.30 7.18 1.12
C GLN A 547 -42.66 6.28 0.04
N PRO A 548 -41.92 6.83 -0.94
CA PRO A 548 -41.06 6.03 -1.81
C PRO A 548 -39.84 5.50 -1.04
N PHE A 549 -39.36 4.32 -1.46
CA PHE A 549 -38.27 3.60 -0.80
C PHE A 549 -36.96 4.42 -0.86
N ARG A 550 -36.36 4.71 0.31
CA ARG A 550 -35.05 5.39 0.37
C ARG A 550 -33.95 4.43 -0.05
N ALA A 551 -33.22 4.77 -1.10
CA ALA A 551 -31.90 4.20 -1.33
C ALA A 551 -30.99 4.60 -0.15
N GLN A 552 -30.16 3.68 0.33
CA GLN A 552 -29.10 4.03 1.26
C GLN A 552 -28.08 4.89 0.49
N SER A 553 -27.94 6.16 0.87
CA SER A 553 -26.85 6.99 0.40
C SER A 553 -25.54 6.37 0.86
N GLN A 554 -24.68 6.01 -0.10
CA GLN A 554 -23.31 5.64 0.22
C GLN A 554 -22.60 6.88 0.77
N PRO A 555 -21.70 6.75 1.76
CA PRO A 555 -20.98 7.90 2.28
C PRO A 555 -20.17 8.56 1.15
N PRO A 556 -20.21 9.90 1.00
CA PRO A 556 -19.55 10.58 -0.11
C PRO A 556 -18.05 10.25 -0.15
N ALA A 557 -17.56 9.95 -1.36
CA ALA A 557 -16.18 9.53 -1.57
C ALA A 557 -15.21 10.62 -1.08
N GLU A 558 -14.12 10.23 -0.42
CA GLU A 558 -13.13 11.20 0.04
C GLU A 558 -12.08 11.43 -1.04
N VAL A 559 -12.06 12.64 -1.60
CA VAL A 559 -11.11 13.05 -2.64
C VAL A 559 -10.05 13.94 -2.00
N VAL A 560 -8.78 13.56 -2.15
CA VAL A 560 -7.66 14.36 -1.67
C VAL A 560 -7.04 15.12 -2.84
N GLU A 561 -7.08 16.45 -2.77
CA GLU A 561 -6.49 17.35 -3.76
C GLU A 561 -5.25 18.03 -3.17
N GLN A 562 -4.10 17.89 -3.81
CA GLN A 562 -2.90 18.67 -3.47
C GLN A 562 -2.92 19.95 -4.30
N VAL A 563 -3.20 21.09 -3.68
CA VAL A 563 -3.28 22.37 -4.39
C VAL A 563 -1.87 22.85 -4.72
N PRO A 564 -1.51 23.04 -6.00
CA PRO A 564 -0.19 23.57 -6.37
C PRO A 564 -0.04 25.00 -5.86
N ILE A 565 0.97 25.23 -5.01
CA ILE A 565 1.27 26.58 -4.53
C ILE A 565 1.84 27.40 -5.69
N ALA A 566 1.34 28.63 -5.87
CA ALA A 566 1.71 29.52 -6.96
C ALA A 566 3.10 30.19 -6.73
N PHE A 567 4.11 29.40 -6.39
CA PHE A 567 5.46 29.82 -6.06
C PHE A 567 6.48 28.82 -6.62
N GLN A 568 7.54 29.31 -7.28
CA GLN A 568 8.63 28.48 -7.83
C GLN A 568 9.95 28.79 -7.09
N PRO A 569 10.55 27.83 -6.37
CA PRO A 569 11.87 28.04 -5.74
C PRO A 569 12.96 28.28 -6.80
N GLN A 570 13.97 29.07 -6.43
CA GLN A 570 15.14 29.36 -7.27
C GLN A 570 16.42 28.72 -6.72
N SER A 571 16.40 28.32 -5.45
CA SER A 571 17.50 27.60 -4.81
C SER A 571 17.66 26.19 -5.37
N VAL A 572 18.89 25.82 -5.72
CA VAL A 572 19.27 24.48 -6.18
C VAL A 572 20.48 23.98 -5.41
N ALA A 573 20.52 22.68 -5.14
CA ALA A 573 21.63 22.07 -4.44
C ALA A 573 22.73 21.63 -5.43
N LEU A 574 24.00 21.80 -5.05
CA LEU A 574 25.15 21.68 -5.95
C LEU A 574 25.95 20.39 -5.68
N PRO A 575 26.28 19.56 -6.68
CA PRO A 575 27.13 18.39 -6.49
C PRO A 575 28.59 18.78 -6.23
N THR A 576 29.24 18.07 -5.30
CA THR A 576 30.64 18.25 -4.88
C THR A 576 31.29 16.88 -4.62
N THR A 577 32.63 16.81 -4.63
CA THR A 577 33.38 15.55 -4.42
C THR A 577 34.56 15.76 -3.48
N SER A 578 34.78 14.82 -2.54
CA SER A 578 35.88 14.81 -1.58
C SER A 578 36.47 13.41 -1.41
N VAL A 579 37.52 13.22 -0.57
CA VAL A 579 38.19 11.92 -0.32
C VAL A 579 38.08 11.52 1.15
N VAL A 580 37.75 10.24 1.44
CA VAL A 580 37.33 9.80 2.79
C VAL A 580 37.85 8.43 3.32
N GLY A 581 38.54 7.55 2.56
CA GLY A 581 39.01 6.23 3.09
C GLY A 581 39.70 5.26 2.10
N TYR A 582 39.95 3.97 2.48
CA TYR A 582 40.62 2.89 1.69
C TYR A 582 40.16 1.40 2.07
N ARG A 583 40.24 0.30 1.24
CA ARG A 583 39.51 -1.05 1.39
C ARG A 583 40.17 -2.44 0.93
N ILE A 584 39.64 -3.67 1.31
CA ILE A 584 40.04 -5.12 0.96
C ILE A 584 38.92 -6.14 0.35
N GLY A 585 38.87 -7.52 0.56
CA GLY A 585 38.15 -8.62 -0.26
C GLY A 585 37.65 -10.06 0.34
N PRO A 586 36.80 -10.95 -0.35
CA PRO A 586 35.78 -11.97 0.21
C PRO A 586 35.79 -13.56 -0.13
N SER A 587 34.65 -14.36 0.01
CA SER A 587 34.49 -15.90 0.01
C SER A 587 33.42 -16.64 -0.88
N CYS A 588 33.69 -17.85 -1.46
CA CYS A 588 32.82 -18.59 -2.47
C CYS A 588 33.04 -20.15 -2.69
N PHE A 589 32.47 -20.78 -3.75
CA PHE A 589 32.68 -22.16 -4.32
C PHE A 589 33.05 -22.16 -5.83
N ALA A 590 33.73 -23.15 -6.41
CA ALA A 590 33.96 -23.23 -7.86
C ALA A 590 32.72 -23.64 -8.70
N GLY A 591 32.71 -23.22 -9.98
CA GLY A 591 31.72 -23.67 -10.97
C GLY A 591 31.80 -25.18 -11.26
N GLY A 592 30.70 -25.78 -11.68
CA GLY A 592 30.52 -27.21 -11.85
C GLY A 592 30.07 -27.95 -10.58
N THR A 593 30.13 -27.30 -9.41
CA THR A 593 29.65 -27.87 -8.14
C THR A 593 28.15 -28.16 -8.23
N LEU A 594 27.74 -29.42 -8.09
CA LEU A 594 26.32 -29.80 -8.14
C LEU A 594 25.57 -29.33 -6.89
N VAL A 595 24.32 -28.91 -7.08
CA VAL A 595 23.36 -28.50 -6.05
C VAL A 595 22.09 -29.32 -6.19
N ARG A 596 21.59 -29.86 -5.08
CA ARG A 596 20.37 -30.68 -5.03
C ARG A 596 19.11 -29.81 -5.10
N THR A 597 18.32 -29.93 -6.17
CA THR A 597 17.07 -29.15 -6.35
C THR A 597 15.81 -30.04 -6.35
N LEU A 598 14.63 -29.45 -6.22
CA LEU A 598 13.34 -30.14 -6.36
C LEU A 598 13.16 -30.77 -7.75
N ARG A 599 13.89 -30.28 -8.78
CA ARG A 599 13.88 -30.82 -10.14
C ARG A 599 15.04 -31.79 -10.44
N GLY A 600 15.82 -32.18 -9.43
CA GLY A 600 17.05 -32.97 -9.56
C GLY A 600 18.33 -32.14 -9.38
N ASP A 601 19.49 -32.76 -9.57
CA ASP A 601 20.79 -32.12 -9.32
C ASP A 601 21.20 -31.21 -10.50
N ARG A 602 21.72 -30.01 -10.21
CA ARG A 602 22.12 -29.01 -11.22
C ARG A 602 23.44 -28.32 -10.82
N PRO A 603 24.34 -27.96 -11.76
CA PRO A 603 25.53 -27.17 -11.44
C PRO A 603 25.19 -25.79 -10.86
N ILE A 604 25.99 -25.31 -9.91
CA ILE A 604 25.76 -24.08 -9.13
C ILE A 604 25.61 -22.83 -10.02
N GLU A 605 26.38 -22.76 -11.11
CA GLU A 605 26.33 -21.67 -12.10
C GLU A 605 25.08 -21.69 -13.01
N GLN A 606 24.23 -22.73 -12.89
CA GLN A 606 22.95 -22.85 -13.58
C GLN A 606 21.75 -22.69 -12.65
N ILE A 607 21.97 -22.55 -11.34
CA ILE A 607 20.90 -22.27 -10.38
C ILE A 607 20.40 -20.84 -10.61
N GLU A 608 19.09 -20.64 -10.51
CA GLU A 608 18.43 -19.34 -10.69
C GLU A 608 17.60 -18.98 -9.44
N PRO A 609 17.41 -17.67 -9.13
CA PRO A 609 16.49 -17.25 -8.08
C PRO A 609 15.09 -17.85 -8.27
N GLY A 610 14.51 -18.37 -7.19
CA GLY A 610 13.26 -19.11 -7.21
C GLY A 610 13.40 -20.62 -7.42
N ASP A 611 14.57 -21.14 -7.80
CA ASP A 611 14.82 -22.58 -7.73
C ASP A 611 14.73 -23.06 -6.26
N LEU A 612 14.04 -24.18 -6.06
CA LEU A 612 13.90 -24.81 -4.74
C LEU A 612 15.05 -25.80 -4.52
N VAL A 613 15.96 -25.47 -3.60
CA VAL A 613 17.11 -26.32 -3.22
C VAL A 613 16.86 -27.05 -1.92
N LEU A 614 17.45 -28.24 -1.77
CA LEU A 614 17.35 -29.07 -0.58
C LEU A 614 18.32 -28.58 0.50
N GLY A 615 17.79 -28.25 1.67
CA GLY A 615 18.53 -27.96 2.90
C GLY A 615 18.12 -28.88 4.04
N GLN A 616 18.87 -28.90 5.13
CA GLN A 616 18.54 -29.63 6.35
C GLN A 616 18.60 -28.70 7.56
N ASP A 617 17.50 -28.54 8.29
CA ASP A 617 17.48 -27.74 9.52
C ASP A 617 18.47 -28.32 10.54
N THR A 618 19.43 -27.50 10.96
CA THR A 618 20.56 -27.90 11.80
C THR A 618 20.20 -28.12 13.28
N THR A 619 18.99 -27.75 13.70
CA THR A 619 18.45 -27.92 15.05
C THR A 619 17.44 -29.08 15.12
N THR A 620 16.51 -29.14 14.17
CA THR A 620 15.45 -30.16 14.15
C THR A 620 15.89 -31.44 13.43
N GLY A 621 16.73 -31.31 12.39
CA GLY A 621 17.10 -32.38 11.47
C GLY A 621 16.14 -32.57 10.30
N GLU A 622 15.13 -31.71 10.15
CA GLU A 622 14.14 -31.77 9.08
C GLU A 622 14.74 -31.38 7.72
N LEU A 623 14.52 -32.23 6.70
CA LEU A 623 14.86 -31.91 5.32
C LEU A 623 13.75 -31.06 4.69
N HIS A 624 14.12 -29.94 4.09
CA HIS A 624 13.19 -28.98 3.52
C HIS A 624 13.67 -28.44 2.17
N TYR A 625 12.73 -27.95 1.36
CA TYR A 625 13.05 -27.23 0.13
C TYR A 625 12.87 -25.72 0.35
N LYS A 626 13.97 -24.95 0.26
CA LYS A 626 13.96 -23.48 0.36
C LYS A 626 14.23 -22.84 -1.01
N PRO A 627 13.57 -21.72 -1.34
CA PRO A 627 13.86 -21.00 -2.57
C PRO A 627 15.18 -20.23 -2.46
N VAL A 628 15.98 -20.30 -3.52
CA VAL A 628 17.14 -19.42 -3.73
C VAL A 628 16.65 -17.99 -3.91
N VAL A 629 17.20 -17.06 -3.13
CA VAL A 629 16.92 -15.62 -3.22
C VAL A 629 17.90 -14.95 -4.18
N GLU A 630 19.18 -15.31 -4.10
CA GLU A 630 20.24 -14.73 -4.93
C GLU A 630 21.30 -15.77 -5.29
N VAL A 631 21.91 -15.59 -6.47
CA VAL A 631 23.01 -16.38 -7.00
C VAL A 631 24.18 -15.42 -7.22
N LEU A 632 25.24 -15.57 -6.43
CA LEU A 632 26.38 -14.64 -6.45
C LEU A 632 27.45 -15.13 -7.42
N HIS A 633 27.80 -14.30 -8.40
CA HIS A 633 28.88 -14.55 -9.36
C HIS A 633 30.09 -13.68 -8.96
N ASN A 634 31.10 -14.29 -8.35
CA ASN A 634 32.22 -13.57 -7.75
C ASN A 634 33.50 -13.64 -8.61
N PRO A 635 34.40 -12.64 -8.52
CA PRO A 635 35.69 -12.67 -9.21
C PRO A 635 36.52 -13.92 -8.84
N PRO A 636 37.38 -14.42 -9.75
CA PRO A 636 38.15 -15.63 -9.50
C PRO A 636 38.98 -15.59 -8.21
N ASN A 637 38.91 -16.66 -7.41
CA ASN A 637 39.52 -16.74 -6.08
C ASN A 637 40.16 -18.11 -5.82
N TRP A 638 41.06 -18.19 -4.83
CA TRP A 638 41.75 -19.44 -4.46
C TRP A 638 40.80 -20.47 -3.84
N THR A 639 40.77 -21.66 -4.43
CA THR A 639 40.01 -22.81 -3.95
C THR A 639 40.87 -23.88 -3.26
N TYR A 640 40.20 -24.82 -2.63
CA TYR A 640 40.73 -26.07 -2.07
C TYR A 640 40.06 -27.24 -2.80
N ALA A 641 40.72 -28.38 -2.91
CA ALA A 641 40.11 -29.65 -3.28
C ALA A 641 39.84 -30.44 -1.99
N ILE A 642 38.57 -30.75 -1.72
CA ILE A 642 38.15 -31.61 -0.60
C ILE A 642 37.74 -32.96 -1.19
N ASP A 643 38.55 -33.98 -0.98
CA ASP A 643 38.30 -35.35 -1.47
C ASP A 643 37.56 -36.18 -0.43
N LEU A 644 36.53 -36.90 -0.89
CA LEU A 644 35.63 -37.75 -0.11
C LEU A 644 35.64 -39.21 -0.62
N GLY A 645 36.59 -39.57 -1.49
CA GLY A 645 36.79 -40.89 -2.06
C GLY A 645 35.75 -41.32 -3.10
N ARG A 646 34.54 -40.75 -3.06
CA ARG A 646 33.49 -40.93 -4.08
C ARG A 646 33.30 -39.70 -4.97
N GLU A 647 33.57 -38.51 -4.44
CA GLU A 647 33.53 -37.24 -5.16
C GLU A 647 34.50 -36.23 -4.54
N THR A 648 34.79 -35.16 -5.27
CA THR A 648 35.64 -34.05 -4.83
C THR A 648 34.87 -32.74 -5.00
N VAL A 649 34.94 -31.84 -4.02
CA VAL A 649 34.30 -30.51 -4.08
C VAL A 649 35.34 -29.40 -3.94
N HIS A 650 35.05 -28.23 -4.57
CA HIS A 650 36.05 -27.18 -4.80
C HIS A 650 35.69 -25.81 -4.13
N PRO A 651 35.63 -25.72 -2.79
CA PRO A 651 35.36 -24.48 -2.04
C PRO A 651 36.51 -23.48 -2.04
N THR A 652 36.25 -22.19 -1.80
CA THR A 652 37.28 -21.28 -1.26
C THR A 652 37.61 -21.64 0.20
N GLY A 653 38.82 -21.32 0.66
CA GLY A 653 39.31 -21.82 1.96
C GLY A 653 38.48 -21.45 3.21
N ILE A 654 37.60 -20.45 3.14
CA ILE A 654 36.74 -20.01 4.25
C ILE A 654 35.25 -20.38 4.09
N HIS A 655 34.91 -21.12 3.03
CA HIS A 655 33.60 -21.76 2.87
C HIS A 655 33.40 -22.85 3.93
N ARG A 656 32.16 -23.15 4.35
CA ARG A 656 31.87 -24.06 5.48
C ARG A 656 31.01 -25.25 5.14
N PHE A 657 31.29 -26.38 5.80
CA PHE A 657 30.52 -27.62 5.76
C PHE A 657 30.08 -28.04 7.18
N TRP A 658 29.03 -28.87 7.27
CA TRP A 658 28.59 -29.45 8.53
C TRP A 658 29.38 -30.72 8.89
N LYS A 659 30.16 -30.66 9.96
CA LYS A 659 30.85 -31.80 10.57
C LYS A 659 29.91 -32.51 11.54
N ALA A 660 29.72 -33.81 11.33
CA ALA A 660 28.72 -34.59 12.05
C ALA A 660 28.90 -34.52 13.57
N GLY A 661 27.83 -34.15 14.29
CA GLY A 661 27.82 -33.97 15.75
C GLY A 661 28.66 -32.79 16.30
N HIS A 662 29.30 -31.98 15.44
CA HIS A 662 30.19 -30.87 15.83
C HIS A 662 29.77 -29.51 15.26
N GLY A 663 29.01 -29.47 14.17
CA GLY A 663 28.57 -28.24 13.51
C GLY A 663 29.54 -27.71 12.44
N TRP A 664 29.56 -26.39 12.24
CA TRP A 664 30.24 -25.76 11.10
C TRP A 664 31.77 -25.74 11.19
N VAL A 665 32.45 -26.16 10.12
CA VAL A 665 33.93 -26.11 9.95
C VAL A 665 34.30 -25.49 8.60
N MET A 666 35.37 -24.70 8.53
CA MET A 666 35.86 -24.12 7.26
C MET A 666 36.63 -25.16 6.43
N ALA A 667 36.55 -25.04 5.11
CA ALA A 667 37.23 -25.94 4.16
C ALA A 667 38.75 -26.05 4.40
N ARG A 668 39.44 -24.95 4.72
CA ARG A 668 40.88 -24.95 5.02
C ARG A 668 41.27 -25.61 6.36
N ASP A 669 40.29 -25.83 7.24
CA ASP A 669 40.49 -26.34 8.60
C ASP A 669 40.07 -27.83 8.72
N LEU A 670 39.52 -28.42 7.64
CA LEU A 670 39.21 -29.85 7.50
C LEU A 670 40.48 -30.71 7.53
N LYS A 671 40.36 -31.94 8.05
CA LYS A 671 41.45 -32.91 8.15
C LYS A 671 41.01 -34.30 7.66
N PRO A 672 41.92 -35.13 7.16
CA PRO A 672 41.65 -36.55 6.89
C PRO A 672 41.03 -37.24 8.12
N GLY A 673 40.00 -38.05 7.89
CA GLY A 673 39.22 -38.72 8.94
C GLY A 673 38.06 -37.90 9.54
N ASP A 674 37.93 -36.61 9.20
CA ASP A 674 36.75 -35.83 9.59
C ASP A 674 35.50 -36.34 8.86
N ARG A 675 34.37 -36.45 9.58
CA ARG A 675 33.09 -36.88 9.00
C ARG A 675 32.15 -35.71 8.72
N LEU A 676 31.76 -35.55 7.45
CA LEU A 676 30.79 -34.57 6.98
C LEU A 676 29.39 -35.18 6.85
N ARG A 677 28.36 -34.38 7.11
CA ARG A 677 26.95 -34.78 7.02
C ARG A 677 26.47 -34.76 5.57
N THR A 678 25.78 -35.83 5.18
CA THR A 678 25.16 -36.01 3.86
C THR A 678 23.66 -36.28 4.00
N VAL A 679 22.90 -36.20 2.91
CA VAL A 679 21.47 -36.53 2.91
C VAL A 679 21.26 -38.00 3.34
N GLY A 680 20.75 -38.19 4.56
CA GLY A 680 20.49 -39.49 5.17
C GLY A 680 21.72 -40.22 5.76
N GLY A 681 22.92 -39.63 5.78
CA GLY A 681 24.13 -40.32 6.22
C GLY A 681 25.32 -39.40 6.56
N THR A 682 26.53 -39.95 6.50
CA THR A 682 27.80 -39.21 6.62
C THR A 682 28.82 -39.73 5.61
N VAL A 683 29.84 -38.93 5.31
CA VAL A 683 31.01 -39.34 4.52
C VAL A 683 32.30 -38.86 5.20
N GLU A 684 33.40 -39.58 4.99
CA GLU A 684 34.71 -39.28 5.57
C GLU A 684 35.56 -38.47 4.59
N VAL A 685 36.29 -37.48 5.10
CA VAL A 685 37.26 -36.68 4.34
C VAL A 685 38.54 -37.48 4.16
N VAL A 686 38.96 -37.66 2.90
CA VAL A 686 40.22 -38.31 2.52
C VAL A 686 41.36 -37.29 2.52
N SER A 687 41.15 -36.11 1.94
CA SER A 687 42.13 -35.01 1.91
C SER A 687 41.47 -33.63 1.78
N ALA A 688 42.23 -32.59 2.14
CA ALA A 688 41.81 -31.19 2.05
C ALA A 688 43.03 -30.32 1.69
N GLU A 689 43.21 -29.99 0.41
CA GLU A 689 44.42 -29.33 -0.09
C GLU A 689 44.11 -28.03 -0.84
N LYS A 690 45.00 -27.03 -0.75
CA LYS A 690 44.85 -25.77 -1.48
C LYS A 690 45.16 -25.97 -2.96
N GLU A 691 44.23 -25.58 -3.83
CA GLU A 691 44.24 -25.90 -5.26
C GLU A 691 44.68 -24.69 -6.12
N LYS A 692 43.74 -23.97 -6.74
CA LYS A 692 44.00 -22.97 -7.79
C LYS A 692 43.06 -21.76 -7.70
N VAL A 693 43.34 -20.72 -8.48
CA VAL A 693 42.41 -19.60 -8.69
C VAL A 693 41.46 -19.94 -9.84
N GLN A 694 40.16 -19.87 -9.61
CA GLN A 694 39.14 -20.16 -10.63
C GLN A 694 37.86 -19.34 -10.39
N PRO A 695 36.94 -19.20 -11.39
CA PRO A 695 35.66 -18.53 -11.21
C PRO A 695 34.83 -19.19 -10.11
N VAL A 696 34.16 -18.37 -9.30
CA VAL A 696 33.49 -18.86 -8.11
C VAL A 696 32.11 -18.24 -7.86
N PHE A 697 31.23 -19.05 -7.29
CA PHE A 697 29.80 -18.84 -7.11
C PHE A 697 29.40 -19.05 -5.64
N ASN A 698 28.26 -18.51 -5.22
CA ASN A 698 27.59 -18.93 -3.97
C ASN A 698 26.08 -18.67 -4.08
N LEU A 699 25.28 -19.27 -3.19
CA LEU A 699 23.83 -19.07 -3.14
C LEU A 699 23.43 -18.36 -1.84
N LEU A 700 22.32 -17.63 -1.86
CA LEU A 700 21.64 -17.12 -0.67
C LEU A 700 20.21 -17.67 -0.64
N LEU A 701 19.76 -18.24 0.49
CA LEU A 701 18.44 -18.86 0.60
C LEU A 701 17.44 -18.01 1.38
N SER A 702 16.16 -18.22 1.12
CA SER A 702 15.09 -17.54 1.87
C SER A 702 15.10 -17.97 3.33
N GLY A 703 15.38 -17.01 4.21
CA GLY A 703 15.50 -17.18 5.65
C GLY A 703 16.93 -17.39 6.16
N GLY A 704 17.91 -17.63 5.28
CA GLY A 704 19.29 -17.99 5.63
C GLY A 704 19.38 -19.39 6.23
N ASP A 705 20.15 -20.30 5.61
CA ASP A 705 20.33 -21.66 6.15
C ASP A 705 21.54 -22.38 5.52
N ASN A 706 21.28 -23.46 4.78
CA ASN A 706 22.26 -24.32 4.14
C ASN A 706 21.65 -25.00 2.91
N TYR A 707 22.50 -25.52 2.03
CA TYR A 707 22.08 -26.31 0.88
C TYR A 707 22.97 -27.54 0.69
N CYS A 708 22.38 -28.57 0.10
CA CYS A 708 23.05 -29.83 -0.20
C CYS A 708 23.83 -29.73 -1.53
N VAL A 709 25.15 -29.86 -1.46
CA VAL A 709 26.07 -29.86 -2.61
C VAL A 709 26.68 -31.24 -2.89
N GLY A 710 27.06 -31.49 -4.13
CA GLY A 710 27.59 -32.78 -4.58
C GLY A 710 26.53 -33.88 -4.71
N SER A 711 26.93 -34.98 -5.33
CA SER A 711 26.13 -36.19 -5.50
C SER A 711 25.82 -36.90 -4.18
N LEU A 712 26.64 -36.72 -3.14
CA LEU A 712 26.33 -37.20 -1.79
C LEU A 712 25.36 -36.26 -1.04
N GLY A 713 25.22 -35.01 -1.47
CA GLY A 713 24.39 -34.01 -0.80
C GLY A 713 24.99 -33.57 0.54
N LEU A 714 26.24 -33.10 0.51
CA LEU A 714 26.94 -32.47 1.63
C LEU A 714 26.23 -31.20 2.07
N ILE A 715 26.04 -31.02 3.38
CA ILE A 715 25.53 -29.74 3.91
C ILE A 715 26.62 -28.67 3.84
N ALA A 716 26.43 -27.67 2.99
CA ALA A 716 27.25 -26.47 2.89
C ALA A 716 26.46 -25.22 3.29
N HIS A 717 27.15 -24.24 3.90
CA HIS A 717 26.52 -22.99 4.32
C HIS A 717 26.21 -22.08 3.12
N ASP A 718 25.13 -21.32 3.20
CA ASP A 718 24.83 -20.28 2.19
C ASP A 718 25.72 -19.03 2.35
N ASN A 719 25.46 -17.99 1.56
CA ASN A 719 26.23 -16.73 1.64
C ASN A 719 25.83 -15.82 2.82
N GLY A 720 25.00 -16.29 3.74
CA GLY A 720 24.62 -15.61 4.97
C GLY A 720 25.67 -15.70 6.07
N PHE A 721 25.33 -15.13 7.23
CA PHE A 721 26.14 -15.27 8.45
C PHE A 721 25.84 -16.59 9.17
N VAL A 722 26.87 -17.17 9.77
CA VAL A 722 26.80 -18.46 10.45
C VAL A 722 26.33 -18.27 11.90
N GLU A 723 25.14 -18.77 12.23
CA GLU A 723 24.68 -18.82 13.62
C GLU A 723 25.28 -20.03 14.37
N PRO A 724 25.73 -19.87 15.63
CA PRO A 724 26.21 -21.00 16.44
C PRO A 724 25.05 -21.91 16.89
N VAL A 725 25.05 -23.17 16.46
CA VAL A 725 24.04 -24.16 16.85
C VAL A 725 24.44 -24.80 18.19
N ALA A 726 23.76 -24.43 19.28
CA ALA A 726 24.10 -24.87 20.63
C ALA A 726 23.82 -26.36 20.91
N ALA A 727 22.89 -26.97 20.16
CA ALA A 727 22.54 -28.39 20.26
C ALA A 727 22.30 -28.94 18.85
N PRO A 728 23.33 -29.51 18.18
CA PRO A 728 23.20 -30.01 16.81
C PRO A 728 22.19 -31.16 16.74
N PHE A 729 21.37 -31.20 15.70
CA PHE A 729 20.33 -32.24 15.51
C PHE A 729 20.90 -33.67 15.50
N ASP A 730 22.17 -33.80 15.10
CA ASP A 730 22.95 -35.03 15.01
C ASP A 730 24.03 -35.17 16.09
N GLY A 731 23.87 -34.46 17.21
CA GLY A 731 24.72 -34.62 18.40
C GLY A 731 24.76 -36.06 18.89
N VAL A 732 25.96 -36.62 19.01
CA VAL A 732 26.17 -38.01 19.45
C VAL A 732 26.06 -38.07 20.98
N PRO A 733 25.11 -38.84 21.55
CA PRO A 733 24.97 -38.96 23.01
C PRO A 733 26.15 -39.74 23.59
N ALA A 734 26.54 -39.41 24.82
CA ALA A 734 27.58 -40.18 25.51
C ALA A 734 27.07 -41.59 25.84
N THR A 735 27.94 -42.60 25.76
CA THR A 735 27.55 -44.01 26.04
C THR A 735 26.95 -44.19 27.45
N ALA A 736 27.33 -43.36 28.42
CA ALA A 736 26.75 -43.34 29.76
C ALA A 736 25.30 -42.82 29.79
N GLU A 737 24.95 -41.84 28.94
CA GLU A 737 23.60 -41.25 28.85
C GLU A 737 22.58 -42.24 28.25
N LEU A 738 23.04 -43.12 27.35
CA LEU A 738 22.23 -44.21 26.80
C LEU A 738 21.85 -45.25 27.87
N VAL A 739 22.72 -45.46 28.87
CA VAL A 739 22.51 -46.44 29.95
C VAL A 739 21.73 -45.85 31.14
N ALA A 740 21.78 -44.53 31.33
CA ALA A 740 21.14 -43.82 32.45
C ALA A 740 19.61 -43.64 32.31
N ALA A 741 19.00 -44.00 31.18
CA ALA A 741 17.59 -43.74 30.84
C ALA A 741 16.55 -44.60 31.61
N LYS A 742 16.74 -44.83 32.91
CA LYS A 742 15.96 -45.79 33.72
C LYS A 742 15.40 -45.21 35.04
N LYS A 743 14.46 -44.27 34.92
CA LYS A 743 13.22 -44.14 35.73
C LYS A 743 12.40 -42.92 35.26
N PRO A 744 11.07 -42.91 35.49
CA PRO A 744 10.21 -41.76 35.16
C PRO A 744 10.46 -40.57 36.09
#